data_AF-A0A7K6TWW5-F1
#
_entry.id   AF-A0A7K6TWW5-F1
#
_cell.length_a   1.000
_cell.length_b   1.000
_cell.length_c   1.000
_cell.angle_alpha   90.00
_cell.angle_beta   90.00
_cell.angle_gamma   90.00
#
_symmetry.space_group_name_H-M   'P 1'
#
loop_
_entity.id
_entity.type
_entity.pdbx_description
1 polymer ?
#
loop_
_entity_poly.entity_id
_entity_poly.type
_entity_poly.pdbx_seq_one_letter_code
_entity_poly.pdbx_strand_id
1 'polypeptide(L)'
;LLLVLVYEVHVYTGDKLGAETDSNVYINLIGTRGDAGKRKLHRSKNNNIKFRHGQMDIFCIKAVSLGDLEKVLISHDGAGPGNGWFLDKVVIKHKEGREAQEVVFPCNRWLDEHQDDGKTERELTANSNHPLLSAIDAKNLTFLFCLAQHWSVQVKTDGDSPEPKECKRTLVIYGSKGKSDELQLSPQTPGYVCFLPRATDEFIVKTGDLGDVYKIRVSCDDVPGFEGWHLKSFHLEELHTKQELNFDCECWLSLNREDTELVKEFPAVSKDQKTLPVYKYVISVHIGDRWGAETFANVSVALYGKRGDTGLRKLHTSLAKGRNFQRNKVDSFLVEAVSLSHLQKVVIGHDGEGYGAGMYLKMVTVKESQDSDKEWVFPWCNWLDTHLGLCETVCEIVTVGRRLISSPKLPEINIKSSGLWIMDITGSDLSKEEDPICLSFIFYGNLGHKKLRLQVTGKTTQIKDELADIGSIYKVQVSGPHSKLQQPWHLDLLHMKHTCTKEEMYLAFDCWFNPNEDKCVELPALYADQEPLPVVEYAIHLHTGDLKKSDATGEAYLCIQGEKSDSGKRWLNSRNSQITFARGQVDVFKIKAVYLGQLSQVLVGFKSLKKDQWFLEKIVIKEVLYPFSEHVFVHNDWINKSSKKDFVEVAIPLKETSVTSLLTKKFYTISRGRWQAWVHCTQVPEDIPDIQVVVFGRKGKSPAQKVQNLNDNPFLLTVGDIGDITKVSFMLSGPCLGRGIKLHKLRLRDLDTKQELGFHTEAQCLFGEDGSETVTELAAVRPDKPPLMEVLYSLSVHTGTLPASGTDADIFITVFGDQGDSCKRRLKHSIFERGQVCISEMRAVDLGQLSKVLVEHHNVGYGAGWYLDQIVIHASGKTGGQYAFLCQQWLDSGVGDAQTERMLK
;
A
#
# COMPACT_ATOMS: atom_id res chain seq x y z
N LEU A 1 38.13 -18.67 17.06
CA LEU A 1 38.81 -17.99 15.93
C LEU A 1 38.70 -18.91 14.72
N LEU A 2 38.07 -18.46 13.63
CA LEU A 2 37.96 -19.25 12.40
C LEU A 2 39.34 -19.38 11.74
N LEU A 3 39.65 -20.57 11.19
CA LEU A 3 40.91 -20.82 10.48
C LEU A 3 40.99 -19.95 9.22
N VAL A 4 42.16 -19.41 8.90
CA VAL A 4 42.38 -18.71 7.62
C VAL A 4 42.77 -19.75 6.56
N LEU A 5 41.97 -19.84 5.51
CA LEU A 5 42.15 -20.76 4.38
C LEU A 5 42.59 -20.00 3.12
N VAL A 6 43.22 -20.73 2.20
CA VAL A 6 43.52 -20.25 0.85
C VAL A 6 42.52 -20.88 -0.11
N TYR A 7 41.70 -20.05 -0.72
CA TYR A 7 40.77 -20.42 -1.78
C TYR A 7 41.44 -20.17 -3.13
N GLU A 8 41.67 -21.23 -3.89
CA GLU A 8 42.19 -21.17 -5.25
C GLU A 8 41.02 -21.04 -6.23
N VAL A 9 40.93 -19.89 -6.90
CA VAL A 9 39.83 -19.53 -7.79
C VAL A 9 40.28 -19.70 -9.24
N HIS A 10 39.68 -20.64 -9.95
CA HIS A 10 39.91 -20.92 -11.36
C HIS A 10 38.78 -20.27 -12.16
N VAL A 11 39.10 -19.28 -12.97
CA VAL A 11 38.15 -18.54 -13.80
C VAL A 11 38.32 -18.98 -15.24
N TYR A 12 37.23 -19.42 -15.88
CA TYR A 12 37.22 -19.86 -17.28
C TYR A 12 36.52 -18.82 -18.16
N THR A 13 37.28 -18.09 -18.96
CA THR A 13 36.72 -17.27 -20.04
C THR A 13 36.28 -18.20 -21.17
N GLY A 14 35.07 -18.04 -21.69
CA GLY A 14 34.54 -18.94 -22.71
C GLY A 14 35.15 -18.71 -24.09
N ASP A 15 34.82 -19.61 -25.02
CA ASP A 15 35.44 -19.73 -26.36
C ASP A 15 34.62 -19.01 -27.45
N LYS A 16 33.85 -17.99 -27.09
CA LYS A 16 33.07 -17.18 -28.05
C LYS A 16 33.91 -16.03 -28.60
N LEU A 17 33.75 -15.70 -29.88
CA LEU A 17 34.45 -14.56 -30.49
C LEU A 17 34.22 -13.28 -29.67
N GLY A 18 35.30 -12.62 -29.26
CA GLY A 18 35.24 -11.41 -28.41
C GLY A 18 35.00 -11.67 -26.93
N ALA A 19 35.09 -12.91 -26.45
CA ALA A 19 34.89 -13.28 -25.04
C ALA A 19 35.94 -12.70 -24.08
N GLU A 20 37.04 -12.15 -24.58
CA GLU A 20 38.17 -11.67 -23.78
C GLU A 20 37.93 -10.31 -23.14
N THR A 21 38.55 -10.05 -21.99
CA THR A 21 38.46 -8.74 -21.33
C THR A 21 39.79 -8.27 -20.76
N ASP A 22 40.04 -6.97 -20.92
CA ASP A 22 41.13 -6.25 -20.25
C ASP A 22 40.62 -5.47 -19.01
N SER A 23 39.32 -5.55 -18.70
CA SER A 23 38.72 -4.92 -17.52
C SER A 23 39.24 -5.51 -16.21
N ASN A 24 39.11 -4.77 -15.11
CA ASN A 24 39.45 -5.31 -13.81
C ASN A 24 38.33 -6.21 -13.31
N VAL A 25 38.62 -7.50 -13.16
CA VAL A 25 37.66 -8.47 -12.61
C VAL A 25 37.75 -8.51 -11.08
N TYR A 26 36.59 -8.56 -10.43
CA TYR A 26 36.41 -8.66 -8.99
C TYR A 26 35.56 -9.89 -8.65
N ILE A 27 35.81 -10.50 -7.49
CA ILE A 27 35.06 -11.65 -7.00
C ILE A 27 34.79 -11.52 -5.49
N ASN A 28 33.61 -11.95 -5.04
CA ASN A 28 33.31 -12.21 -3.63
C ASN A 28 32.88 -13.68 -3.46
N LEU A 29 33.45 -14.37 -2.48
CA LEU A 29 33.13 -15.76 -2.14
C LEU A 29 32.18 -15.76 -0.95
N ILE A 30 31.04 -16.44 -1.06
CA ILE A 30 30.02 -16.48 -0.01
C ILE A 30 29.76 -17.93 0.38
N GLY A 31 29.88 -18.23 1.66
CA GLY A 31 29.55 -19.54 2.22
C GLY A 31 28.71 -19.44 3.49
N THR A 32 28.36 -20.60 4.04
CA THR A 32 27.51 -20.76 5.24
C THR A 32 27.99 -19.98 6.47
N ARG A 33 29.26 -19.58 6.55
CA ARG A 33 29.85 -18.85 7.69
C ARG A 33 30.16 -17.37 7.39
N GLY A 34 29.69 -16.85 6.26
CA GLY A 34 29.87 -15.46 5.83
C GLY A 34 30.58 -15.34 4.49
N ASP A 35 31.02 -14.12 4.16
CA ASP A 35 31.66 -13.82 2.88
C ASP A 35 33.12 -13.36 3.02
N ALA A 36 33.87 -13.48 1.93
CA ALA A 36 35.27 -13.05 1.87
C ALA A 36 35.43 -11.53 1.64
N GLY A 37 34.36 -10.80 1.34
CA GLY A 37 34.37 -9.46 0.77
C GLY A 37 34.84 -9.42 -0.69
N LYS A 38 34.57 -8.32 -1.39
CA LYS A 38 35.00 -8.10 -2.78
C LYS A 38 36.54 -8.10 -2.89
N ARG A 39 37.09 -8.86 -3.84
CA ARG A 39 38.53 -9.03 -4.08
C ARG A 39 38.84 -8.87 -5.57
N LYS A 40 39.84 -8.05 -5.89
CA LYS A 40 40.30 -7.84 -7.28
C LYS A 40 41.21 -8.97 -7.75
N LEU A 41 40.90 -9.57 -8.89
CA LEU A 41 41.66 -10.66 -9.52
C LEU A 41 42.82 -10.12 -10.37
N HIS A 42 43.82 -9.55 -9.71
CA HIS A 42 44.89 -8.79 -10.35
C HIS A 42 46.12 -9.62 -10.76
N ARG A 43 46.38 -10.76 -10.11
CA ARG A 43 47.57 -11.61 -10.33
C ARG A 43 47.18 -13.08 -10.52
N SER A 44 47.11 -13.50 -11.78
CA SER A 44 46.92 -14.91 -12.15
C SER A 44 48.23 -15.67 -11.92
N LYS A 45 48.14 -16.92 -11.43
CA LYS A 45 49.28 -17.79 -11.16
C LYS A 45 49.86 -18.41 -12.42
N ASN A 46 49.02 -18.67 -13.41
CA ASN A 46 49.36 -19.43 -14.60
C ASN A 46 49.53 -18.58 -15.86
N ASN A 47 49.06 -17.33 -15.86
CA ASN A 47 49.17 -16.46 -17.03
C ASN A 47 49.58 -15.02 -16.68
N ASN A 48 50.40 -14.41 -17.53
CA ASN A 48 50.80 -13.00 -17.41
C ASN A 48 49.72 -12.02 -17.93
N ILE A 49 48.99 -12.45 -18.96
CA ILE A 49 47.83 -11.75 -19.53
C ILE A 49 46.61 -12.60 -19.17
N LYS A 50 45.61 -11.97 -18.56
CA LYS A 50 44.46 -12.60 -17.92
C LYS A 50 43.23 -12.53 -18.84
N PHE A 51 42.28 -13.43 -18.62
CA PHE A 51 40.92 -13.43 -19.18
C PHE A 51 40.84 -13.38 -20.71
N ARG A 52 41.78 -14.01 -21.42
CA ARG A 52 41.77 -14.16 -22.87
C ARG A 52 40.73 -15.18 -23.34
N HIS A 53 40.37 -15.12 -24.61
CA HIS A 53 39.42 -16.02 -25.26
C HIS A 53 39.77 -17.50 -24.99
N GLY A 54 38.81 -18.27 -24.47
CA GLY A 54 39.00 -19.69 -24.13
C GLY A 54 40.03 -19.98 -23.02
N GLN A 55 40.51 -18.96 -22.29
CA GLN A 55 41.56 -19.10 -21.30
C GLN A 55 41.02 -19.47 -19.91
N MET A 56 41.82 -20.22 -19.15
CA MET A 56 41.64 -20.45 -17.72
C MET A 56 42.70 -19.70 -16.91
N ASP A 57 42.28 -18.91 -15.93
CA ASP A 57 43.14 -18.15 -15.02
C ASP A 57 42.97 -18.57 -13.56
N ILE A 58 44.08 -18.70 -12.83
CA ILE A 58 44.10 -19.19 -11.45
C ILE A 58 44.51 -18.07 -10.48
N PHE A 59 43.68 -17.78 -9.50
CA PHE A 59 43.92 -16.78 -8.45
C PHE A 59 43.89 -17.40 -7.06
N CYS A 60 44.44 -16.70 -6.06
CA CYS A 60 44.39 -17.14 -4.66
C CYS A 60 43.85 -16.05 -3.76
N ILE A 61 42.81 -16.39 -3.00
CA ILE A 61 42.17 -15.52 -2.02
C ILE A 61 42.38 -16.11 -0.63
N LYS A 62 42.91 -15.30 0.28
CA LYS A 62 43.00 -15.67 1.70
C LYS A 62 41.80 -15.09 2.43
N ALA A 63 41.03 -15.95 3.10
CA ALA A 63 39.88 -15.56 3.91
C ALA A 63 39.76 -16.50 5.12
N VAL A 64 38.98 -16.12 6.12
CA VAL A 64 38.56 -17.07 7.17
C VAL A 64 37.75 -18.21 6.53
N SER A 65 37.66 -19.35 7.20
CA SER A 65 36.81 -20.47 6.76
C SER A 65 35.38 -19.97 6.57
N LEU A 66 34.95 -19.95 5.31
CA LEU A 66 33.60 -19.57 4.88
C LEU A 66 32.59 -20.73 5.04
N GLY A 67 33.05 -21.90 5.48
CA GLY A 67 32.27 -23.14 5.48
C GLY A 67 31.97 -23.61 4.06
N ASP A 68 30.83 -24.29 3.88
CA ASP A 68 30.37 -24.71 2.55
C ASP A 68 30.09 -23.48 1.68
N LEU A 69 30.73 -23.42 0.51
CA LEU A 69 30.57 -22.31 -0.43
C LEU A 69 29.24 -22.45 -1.17
N GLU A 70 28.40 -21.44 -1.05
CA GLU A 70 27.06 -21.43 -1.63
C GLU A 70 27.00 -20.58 -2.90
N LYS A 71 27.72 -19.44 -2.92
CA LYS A 71 27.64 -18.45 -3.99
C LYS A 71 28.97 -17.77 -4.29
N VAL A 72 29.06 -17.25 -5.51
CA VAL A 72 30.13 -16.38 -5.99
C VAL A 72 29.52 -15.15 -6.66
N LEU A 73 29.89 -13.95 -6.21
CA LEU A 73 29.63 -12.73 -6.96
C LEU A 73 30.86 -12.41 -7.81
N ILE A 74 30.72 -12.30 -9.12
CA ILE A 74 31.82 -11.97 -10.03
C ILE A 74 31.43 -10.81 -10.94
N SER A 75 32.30 -9.81 -11.05
CA SER A 75 32.06 -8.60 -11.85
C SER A 75 33.30 -8.03 -12.48
N HIS A 76 33.14 -7.13 -13.45
CA HIS A 76 34.21 -6.28 -13.97
C HIS A 76 33.79 -4.81 -13.99
N ASP A 77 34.76 -3.90 -14.07
CA ASP A 77 34.53 -2.44 -14.02
C ASP A 77 34.46 -1.75 -15.39
N GLY A 78 34.37 -2.50 -16.48
CA GLY A 78 34.27 -1.94 -17.84
C GLY A 78 35.47 -1.07 -18.27
N ALA A 79 36.62 -1.19 -17.60
CA ALA A 79 37.81 -0.40 -17.92
C ALA A 79 38.62 -1.04 -19.07
N GLY A 80 38.42 -0.59 -20.30
CA GLY A 80 39.22 -0.99 -21.47
C GLY A 80 38.49 -0.85 -22.81
N PRO A 81 39.15 -1.11 -23.95
CA PRO A 81 38.47 -1.32 -25.23
C PRO A 81 37.94 -2.76 -25.33
N GLY A 82 36.67 -2.94 -25.73
CA GLY A 82 36.03 -4.26 -25.86
C GLY A 82 35.53 -4.83 -24.52
N ASN A 83 34.66 -4.09 -23.82
CA ASN A 83 34.28 -4.35 -22.43
C ASN A 83 33.38 -5.56 -22.18
N GLY A 84 33.08 -6.36 -23.20
CA GLY A 84 32.32 -7.59 -23.04
C GLY A 84 33.18 -8.75 -22.59
N TRP A 85 32.78 -9.43 -21.52
CA TRP A 85 33.46 -10.62 -21.05
C TRP A 85 32.51 -11.81 -21.03
N PHE A 86 32.79 -12.85 -21.83
CA PHE A 86 32.00 -14.07 -21.76
C PHE A 86 32.60 -15.04 -20.75
N LEU A 87 31.96 -15.18 -19.60
CA LEU A 87 32.39 -16.09 -18.53
C LEU A 87 31.72 -17.45 -18.69
N ASP A 88 32.50 -18.53 -18.83
CA ASP A 88 32.00 -19.92 -18.84
C ASP A 88 31.64 -20.36 -17.42
N LYS A 89 32.62 -20.39 -16.51
CA LYS A 89 32.43 -20.84 -15.12
C LYS A 89 33.56 -20.38 -14.20
N VAL A 90 33.31 -20.48 -12.90
CA VAL A 90 34.32 -20.34 -11.84
C VAL A 90 34.40 -21.65 -11.05
N VAL A 91 35.60 -22.14 -10.79
CA VAL A 91 35.85 -23.32 -9.94
C VAL A 91 36.69 -22.92 -8.75
N ILE A 92 36.24 -23.24 -7.54
CA ILE A 92 36.95 -22.90 -6.30
C ILE A 92 37.44 -24.16 -5.62
N LYS A 93 38.75 -24.21 -5.40
CA LYS A 93 39.42 -25.30 -4.69
C LYS A 93 39.95 -24.79 -3.36
N HIS A 94 39.63 -25.48 -2.26
CA HIS A 94 40.16 -25.14 -0.95
C HIS A 94 40.34 -26.40 -0.10
N LYS A 95 41.12 -26.30 0.98
CA LYS A 95 41.37 -27.42 1.89
C LYS A 95 41.06 -27.00 3.31
N GLU A 96 40.01 -27.57 3.88
CA GLU A 96 39.68 -27.45 5.31
C GLU A 96 39.95 -28.80 5.98
N GLY A 97 40.98 -28.85 6.84
CA GLY A 97 41.41 -30.10 7.47
C GLY A 97 42.13 -31.07 6.51
N ARG A 98 41.66 -32.33 6.44
CA ARG A 98 42.27 -33.39 5.60
C ARG A 98 41.64 -33.51 4.21
N GLU A 99 40.47 -32.92 3.99
CA GLU A 99 39.70 -33.05 2.75
C GLU A 99 39.92 -31.84 1.84
N ALA A 100 40.14 -32.10 0.56
CA ALA A 100 40.16 -31.08 -0.48
C ALA A 100 38.73 -30.94 -1.03
N GLN A 101 38.22 -29.72 -1.05
CA GLN A 101 36.92 -29.39 -1.59
C GLN A 101 37.08 -28.64 -2.92
N GLU A 102 36.23 -28.98 -3.89
CA GLU A 102 36.16 -28.37 -5.20
C GLU A 102 34.70 -28.06 -5.52
N VAL A 103 34.39 -26.78 -5.74
CA VAL A 103 33.02 -26.31 -5.99
C VAL A 103 32.98 -25.58 -7.33
N VAL A 104 32.00 -25.91 -8.18
CA VAL A 104 31.85 -25.35 -9.51
C VAL A 104 30.66 -24.40 -9.55
N PHE A 105 30.87 -23.22 -10.11
CA PHE A 105 29.90 -22.15 -10.28
C PHE A 105 29.74 -21.85 -11.79
N PRO A 106 28.77 -22.46 -12.49
CA PRO A 106 28.56 -22.21 -13.93
C PRO A 106 28.00 -20.81 -14.18
N CYS A 107 28.41 -20.18 -15.28
CA CYS A 107 27.92 -18.86 -15.72
C CYS A 107 27.37 -18.89 -17.15
N ASN A 108 28.20 -19.27 -18.13
CA ASN A 108 27.88 -19.36 -19.57
C ASN A 108 27.14 -18.14 -20.15
N ARG A 109 27.52 -16.93 -19.72
CA ARG A 109 26.84 -15.67 -20.07
C ARG A 109 27.83 -14.54 -20.33
N TRP A 110 27.36 -13.53 -21.06
CA TRP A 110 28.11 -12.29 -21.19
C TRP A 110 27.96 -11.44 -19.92
N LEU A 111 29.08 -10.89 -19.49
CA LEU A 111 29.17 -9.76 -18.58
C LEU A 111 29.55 -8.57 -19.46
N ASP A 112 28.55 -7.87 -19.98
CA ASP A 112 28.71 -6.80 -20.97
C ASP A 112 27.49 -5.87 -20.88
N GLU A 113 27.70 -4.55 -20.94
CA GLU A 113 26.64 -3.55 -20.96
C GLU A 113 25.84 -3.54 -22.27
N HIS A 114 26.39 -4.12 -23.34
CA HIS A 114 25.83 -4.08 -24.69
C HIS A 114 25.52 -5.48 -25.27
N GLN A 115 25.73 -6.56 -24.51
CA GLN A 115 25.40 -7.93 -24.92
C GLN A 115 24.63 -8.67 -23.83
N ASP A 116 23.92 -9.73 -24.23
CA ASP A 116 23.11 -10.59 -23.37
C ASP A 116 22.04 -9.79 -22.60
N ASP A 117 22.19 -9.56 -21.30
CA ASP A 117 21.22 -8.82 -20.48
C ASP A 117 21.74 -7.48 -19.93
N GLY A 118 22.87 -6.98 -20.47
CA GLY A 118 23.42 -5.67 -20.11
C GLY A 118 24.12 -5.61 -18.74
N LYS A 119 24.24 -6.73 -18.01
CA LYS A 119 24.87 -6.75 -16.68
C LYS A 119 26.35 -7.08 -16.76
N THR A 120 27.16 -6.38 -15.97
CA THR A 120 28.61 -6.61 -15.80
C THR A 120 28.97 -7.35 -14.50
N GLU A 121 27.95 -7.77 -13.72
CA GLU A 121 28.06 -8.52 -12.47
C GLU A 121 27.08 -9.71 -12.45
N ARG A 122 27.53 -10.83 -11.86
CA ARG A 122 26.76 -12.07 -11.71
C ARG A 122 26.89 -12.65 -10.32
N GLU A 123 25.77 -13.07 -9.74
CA GLU A 123 25.72 -14.03 -8.64
C GLU A 123 25.58 -15.43 -9.22
N LEU A 124 26.55 -16.31 -8.93
CA LEU A 124 26.59 -17.69 -9.36
C LEU A 124 26.39 -18.60 -8.14
N THR A 125 25.48 -19.56 -8.22
CA THR A 125 25.25 -20.54 -7.15
C THR A 125 26.06 -21.81 -7.38
N ALA A 126 26.52 -22.44 -6.30
CA ALA A 126 27.28 -23.68 -6.37
C ALA A 126 26.46 -24.82 -6.99
N ASN A 127 27.00 -25.50 -8.00
CA ASN A 127 26.53 -26.83 -8.36
C ASN A 127 26.93 -27.79 -7.23
N SER A 128 25.95 -28.33 -6.51
CA SER A 128 26.15 -29.29 -5.43
C SER A 128 26.61 -30.65 -5.96
N ASN A 129 27.87 -30.72 -6.42
CA ASN A 129 28.58 -31.97 -6.59
C ASN A 129 29.16 -32.41 -5.24
N HIS A 130 28.38 -33.17 -4.48
CA HIS A 130 28.88 -33.91 -3.32
C HIS A 130 30.09 -34.78 -3.74
N PRO A 131 31.18 -34.86 -2.95
CA PRO A 131 32.39 -35.62 -3.29
C PRO A 131 32.23 -37.15 -3.15
N LEU A 132 31.12 -37.72 -3.62
CA LEU A 132 30.89 -39.17 -3.73
C LEU A 132 30.95 -39.68 -5.19
N LEU A 133 31.20 -38.80 -6.16
CA LEU A 133 31.11 -39.11 -7.59
C LEU A 133 32.41 -39.63 -8.26
N SER A 134 33.48 -39.88 -7.50
CA SER A 134 34.67 -40.57 -8.04
C SER A 134 34.59 -42.10 -7.96
N ALA A 135 33.52 -42.65 -7.38
CA ALA A 135 33.32 -44.09 -7.26
C ALA A 135 31.87 -44.48 -7.61
N ILE A 136 31.44 -44.20 -8.84
CA ILE A 136 30.14 -44.71 -9.29
C ILE A 136 30.22 -45.31 -10.69
N ASP A 137 29.91 -46.61 -10.71
CA ASP A 137 29.76 -47.50 -11.84
C ASP A 137 28.78 -46.97 -12.90
N ALA A 138 28.98 -47.37 -14.16
CA ALA A 138 28.31 -46.85 -15.35
C ALA A 138 26.76 -46.97 -15.34
N LYS A 139 26.18 -47.67 -14.36
CA LYS A 139 24.73 -47.81 -14.15
C LYS A 139 24.05 -46.62 -13.47
N ASN A 140 24.80 -45.74 -12.80
CA ASN A 140 24.23 -44.55 -12.13
C ASN A 140 24.49 -43.24 -12.89
N LEU A 141 25.23 -43.28 -14.00
CA LEU A 141 25.22 -42.18 -14.98
C LEU A 141 23.80 -41.95 -15.53
N THR A 142 22.98 -43.00 -15.59
CA THR A 142 21.57 -42.92 -15.93
C THR A 142 20.76 -42.15 -14.87
N PHE A 143 21.18 -42.14 -13.61
CA PHE A 143 20.47 -41.45 -12.51
C PHE A 143 20.79 -39.94 -12.46
N LEU A 144 22.00 -39.51 -12.86
CA LEU A 144 22.32 -38.08 -12.98
C LEU A 144 21.63 -37.41 -14.19
N PHE A 145 21.40 -38.15 -15.28
CA PHE A 145 20.58 -37.67 -16.40
C PHE A 145 19.07 -37.58 -16.05
N CYS A 146 18.62 -38.22 -14.96
CA CYS A 146 17.26 -38.09 -14.43
C CYS A 146 17.03 -36.85 -13.55
N LEU A 147 18.03 -36.01 -13.25
CA LEU A 147 17.85 -34.81 -12.42
C LEU A 147 17.30 -33.59 -13.19
N ALA A 148 17.44 -33.57 -14.52
CA ALA A 148 16.87 -32.53 -15.36
C ALA A 148 15.50 -32.97 -15.87
N GLN A 149 14.43 -32.36 -15.34
CA GLN A 149 13.08 -32.58 -15.83
C GLN A 149 12.95 -31.96 -17.22
N HIS A 150 12.57 -32.79 -18.19
CA HIS A 150 12.31 -32.34 -19.55
C HIS A 150 10.78 -32.22 -19.71
N TRP A 151 10.34 -31.06 -20.12
CA TRP A 151 8.92 -30.78 -20.35
C TRP A 151 8.69 -30.61 -21.84
N SER A 152 7.72 -31.34 -22.39
CA SER A 152 7.08 -30.93 -23.65
C SER A 152 6.06 -29.84 -23.31
N VAL A 153 6.17 -28.72 -24.01
CA VAL A 153 5.33 -27.53 -23.83
C VAL A 153 4.63 -27.27 -25.15
N GLN A 154 3.34 -27.56 -25.20
CA GLN A 154 2.48 -27.21 -26.32
C GLN A 154 1.77 -25.89 -26.03
N VAL A 155 1.84 -24.96 -26.97
CA VAL A 155 1.29 -23.61 -26.85
C VAL A 155 0.33 -23.37 -27.98
N LYS A 156 -0.91 -23.02 -27.64
CA LYS A 156 -1.95 -22.73 -28.63
C LYS A 156 -2.19 -21.22 -28.69
N THR A 157 -2.10 -20.67 -29.90
CA THR A 157 -2.39 -19.25 -30.16
C THR A 157 -3.80 -19.11 -30.72
N ASP A 158 -4.58 -18.14 -30.25
CA ASP A 158 -5.95 -17.95 -30.73
C ASP A 158 -5.97 -17.35 -32.16
N GLY A 159 -7.11 -17.45 -32.84
CA GLY A 159 -7.25 -17.12 -34.25
C GLY A 159 -7.42 -15.65 -34.58
N ASP A 160 -7.68 -14.82 -33.57
CA ASP A 160 -7.71 -13.35 -33.65
C ASP A 160 -6.36 -12.70 -33.30
N SER A 161 -5.34 -13.49 -32.96
CA SER A 161 -3.97 -13.02 -32.76
C SER A 161 -3.43 -12.40 -34.07
N PRO A 162 -2.65 -11.30 -34.01
CA PRO A 162 -1.91 -10.78 -35.16
C PRO A 162 -0.85 -11.76 -35.65
N GLU A 163 -0.33 -11.53 -36.86
CA GLU A 163 0.83 -12.27 -37.34
C GLU A 163 2.04 -12.08 -36.39
N PRO A 164 2.77 -13.16 -36.08
CA PRO A 164 3.84 -13.13 -35.09
C PRO A 164 5.01 -12.28 -35.58
N LYS A 165 5.33 -11.22 -34.82
CA LYS A 165 6.56 -10.43 -34.98
C LYS A 165 7.69 -10.97 -34.11
N GLU A 166 8.92 -10.53 -34.39
CA GLU A 166 10.11 -10.80 -33.59
C GLU A 166 9.95 -10.21 -32.18
N CYS A 167 9.42 -11.00 -31.26
CA CYS A 167 9.27 -10.71 -29.84
C CYS A 167 9.61 -12.00 -29.09
N LYS A 168 10.44 -11.89 -28.04
CA LYS A 168 10.76 -13.05 -27.20
C LYS A 168 9.55 -13.38 -26.34
N ARG A 169 9.22 -14.67 -26.28
CA ARG A 169 8.19 -15.24 -25.40
C ARG A 169 8.88 -16.15 -24.41
N THR A 170 8.64 -15.93 -23.14
CA THR A 170 9.33 -16.60 -22.05
C THR A 170 8.32 -17.27 -21.14
N LEU A 171 8.65 -18.50 -20.72
CA LEU A 171 7.92 -19.28 -19.75
C LEU A 171 8.78 -19.47 -18.49
N VAL A 172 8.17 -19.33 -17.32
CA VAL A 172 8.78 -19.72 -16.04
C VAL A 172 7.81 -20.65 -15.32
N ILE A 173 8.31 -21.81 -14.89
CA ILE A 173 7.54 -22.83 -14.20
C ILE A 173 7.90 -22.79 -12.71
N TYR A 174 6.90 -22.77 -11.84
CA TYR A 174 7.08 -22.70 -10.39
C TYR A 174 6.55 -23.97 -9.73
N GLY A 175 7.34 -24.55 -8.84
CA GLY A 175 6.97 -25.71 -8.05
C GLY A 175 7.46 -25.65 -6.61
N SER A 176 7.09 -26.64 -5.80
CA SER A 176 7.34 -26.66 -4.36
C SER A 176 8.82 -26.56 -3.96
N LYS A 177 9.76 -26.83 -4.89
CA LYS A 177 11.21 -26.75 -4.65
C LYS A 177 11.88 -25.50 -5.24
N GLY A 178 11.12 -24.62 -5.89
CA GLY A 178 11.64 -23.39 -6.48
C GLY A 178 10.98 -23.05 -7.81
N LYS A 179 11.70 -22.37 -8.68
CA LYS A 179 11.25 -22.01 -10.03
C LYS A 179 12.32 -22.35 -11.07
N SER A 180 11.91 -22.50 -12.32
CA SER A 180 12.83 -22.60 -13.43
C SER A 180 13.51 -21.26 -13.71
N ASP A 181 14.55 -21.30 -14.55
CA ASP A 181 15.03 -20.11 -15.25
C ASP A 181 13.96 -19.59 -16.23
N GLU A 182 14.28 -18.47 -16.89
CA GLU A 182 13.49 -17.91 -17.98
C GLU A 182 13.65 -18.76 -19.25
N LEU A 183 12.65 -19.61 -19.52
CA LEU A 183 12.65 -20.55 -20.64
C LEU A 183 12.13 -19.85 -21.88
N GLN A 184 13.02 -19.52 -22.82
CA GLN A 184 12.63 -18.91 -24.09
C GLN A 184 11.94 -19.94 -24.99
N LEU A 185 10.75 -19.61 -25.46
CA LEU A 185 9.97 -20.44 -26.38
C LEU A 185 10.35 -20.08 -27.82
N SER A 186 11.39 -20.74 -28.33
CA SER A 186 11.94 -20.52 -29.68
C SER A 186 11.76 -21.76 -30.57
N PRO A 187 11.56 -21.59 -31.88
CA PRO A 187 11.45 -22.70 -32.81
C PRO A 187 12.68 -23.60 -32.75
N GLN A 188 12.47 -24.92 -32.71
CA GLN A 188 13.57 -25.90 -32.77
C GLN A 188 14.16 -26.01 -34.19
N THR A 189 13.37 -25.64 -35.21
CA THR A 189 13.75 -25.72 -36.62
C THR A 189 14.01 -24.31 -37.17
N PRO A 190 15.21 -24.01 -37.69
CA PRO A 190 15.51 -22.72 -38.31
C PRO A 190 14.52 -22.38 -39.43
N GLY A 191 13.96 -21.16 -39.39
CA GLY A 191 12.99 -20.68 -40.39
C GLY A 191 11.53 -21.09 -40.13
N TYR A 192 11.26 -21.91 -39.11
CA TYR A 192 9.88 -22.16 -38.67
C TYR A 192 9.34 -20.96 -37.89
N VAL A 193 8.18 -20.47 -38.28
CA VAL A 193 7.52 -19.33 -37.65
C VAL A 193 6.50 -19.84 -36.63
N CYS A 194 6.83 -19.71 -35.35
CA CYS A 194 5.94 -20.08 -34.25
C CYS A 194 4.90 -18.98 -33.95
N PHE A 195 3.85 -19.34 -33.21
CA PHE A 195 2.80 -18.47 -32.69
C PHE A 195 1.92 -17.84 -33.76
N LEU A 196 1.72 -18.56 -34.87
CA LEU A 196 0.76 -18.17 -35.90
C LEU A 196 -0.68 -18.27 -35.36
N PRO A 197 -1.62 -17.45 -35.87
CA PRO A 197 -3.02 -17.51 -35.44
C PRO A 197 -3.59 -18.92 -35.66
N ARG A 198 -4.27 -19.46 -34.63
CA ARG A 198 -4.79 -20.84 -34.56
C ARG A 198 -3.74 -21.96 -34.52
N ALA A 199 -2.44 -21.64 -34.51
CA ALA A 199 -1.40 -22.65 -34.47
C ALA A 199 -1.26 -23.27 -33.07
N THR A 200 -0.72 -24.49 -33.04
CA THR A 200 -0.24 -25.17 -31.84
C THR A 200 1.22 -25.49 -32.06
N ASP A 201 2.08 -24.87 -31.27
CA ASP A 201 3.54 -24.99 -31.35
C ASP A 201 4.06 -25.84 -30.18
N GLU A 202 5.07 -26.68 -30.41
CA GLU A 202 5.65 -27.56 -29.39
C GLU A 202 7.12 -27.24 -29.12
N PHE A 203 7.47 -27.15 -27.84
CA PHE A 203 8.82 -26.84 -27.35
C PHE A 203 9.26 -27.87 -26.32
N ILE A 204 10.52 -28.30 -26.39
CA ILE A 204 11.12 -29.12 -25.33
C ILE A 204 11.99 -28.21 -24.48
N VAL A 205 11.61 -28.04 -23.22
CA VAL A 205 12.34 -27.19 -22.27
C VAL A 205 12.93 -28.04 -21.14
N LYS A 206 14.08 -27.60 -20.62
CA LYS A 206 14.79 -28.30 -19.54
C LYS A 206 14.71 -27.47 -18.27
N THR A 207 14.38 -28.14 -17.17
CA THR A 207 14.31 -27.54 -15.84
C THR A 207 15.02 -28.42 -14.82
N GLY A 208 15.37 -27.85 -13.66
CA GLY A 208 15.77 -28.66 -12.50
C GLY A 208 14.58 -29.39 -11.87
N ASP A 209 14.81 -30.04 -10.74
CA ASP A 209 13.71 -30.62 -9.95
C ASP A 209 12.87 -29.53 -9.28
N LEU A 210 11.72 -29.21 -9.88
CA LEU A 210 10.79 -28.19 -9.38
C LEU A 210 9.86 -28.70 -8.28
N GLY A 211 9.80 -30.02 -8.02
CA GLY A 211 8.79 -30.62 -7.16
C GLY A 211 7.36 -30.49 -7.74
N ASP A 212 6.36 -30.33 -6.87
CA ASP A 212 4.97 -30.19 -7.32
C ASP A 212 4.74 -28.79 -7.92
N VAL A 213 4.53 -28.73 -9.24
CA VAL A 213 4.25 -27.48 -9.98
C VAL A 213 2.91 -26.88 -9.55
N TYR A 214 2.89 -25.58 -9.25
CA TYR A 214 1.70 -24.88 -8.76
C TYR A 214 1.34 -23.61 -9.56
N LYS A 215 2.24 -23.05 -10.37
CA LYS A 215 1.93 -21.96 -11.31
C LYS A 215 2.93 -21.89 -12.46
N ILE A 216 2.53 -21.23 -13.54
CA ILE A 216 3.42 -20.76 -14.60
C ILE A 216 3.31 -19.24 -14.73
N ARG A 217 4.40 -18.60 -15.17
CA ARG A 217 4.44 -17.21 -15.61
C ARG A 217 4.81 -17.16 -17.08
N VAL A 218 4.05 -16.42 -17.86
CA VAL A 218 4.29 -16.22 -19.29
C VAL A 218 4.54 -14.74 -19.53
N SER A 219 5.55 -14.40 -20.32
CA SER A 219 5.87 -13.01 -20.63
C SER A 219 6.29 -12.80 -22.08
N CYS A 220 6.02 -11.60 -22.59
CA CYS A 220 6.49 -11.09 -23.87
C CYS A 220 7.39 -9.88 -23.65
N ASP A 221 8.42 -9.73 -24.48
CA ASP A 221 9.23 -8.51 -24.50
C ASP A 221 8.45 -7.34 -25.13
N ASP A 222 8.71 -6.14 -24.61
CA ASP A 222 8.15 -4.89 -25.12
C ASP A 222 8.96 -4.39 -26.32
N VAL A 223 8.58 -4.80 -27.52
CA VAL A 223 9.24 -4.41 -28.77
C VAL A 223 8.38 -3.43 -29.58
N PRO A 224 8.99 -2.40 -30.22
CA PRO A 224 8.25 -1.43 -31.03
C PRO A 224 7.39 -2.09 -32.11
N GLY A 225 6.10 -1.70 -32.16
CA GLY A 225 5.16 -2.22 -33.16
C GLY A 225 4.59 -3.61 -32.86
N PHE A 226 4.84 -4.18 -31.68
CA PHE A 226 4.14 -5.37 -31.21
C PHE A 226 2.68 -5.03 -30.87
N GLU A 227 1.73 -5.69 -31.54
CA GLU A 227 0.30 -5.43 -31.37
C GLU A 227 -0.34 -6.30 -30.27
N GLY A 228 0.36 -7.35 -29.83
CA GLY A 228 -0.07 -8.28 -28.81
C GLY A 228 -0.05 -9.74 -29.27
N TRP A 229 -0.18 -10.65 -28.31
CA TRP A 229 -0.34 -12.09 -28.55
C TRP A 229 -1.56 -12.60 -27.78
N HIS A 230 -2.52 -13.20 -28.49
CA HIS A 230 -3.66 -13.86 -27.84
C HIS A 230 -3.28 -15.30 -27.53
N LEU A 231 -2.94 -15.53 -26.26
CA LEU A 231 -2.61 -16.85 -25.76
C LEU A 231 -3.88 -17.62 -25.42
N LYS A 232 -4.08 -18.75 -26.08
CA LYS A 232 -5.23 -19.61 -25.86
C LYS A 232 -5.02 -20.54 -24.68
N SER A 233 -3.99 -21.39 -24.76
CA SER A 233 -3.70 -22.40 -23.73
C SER A 233 -2.27 -22.90 -23.78
N PHE A 234 -1.83 -23.47 -22.65
CA PHE A 234 -0.61 -24.25 -22.50
C PHE A 234 -0.95 -25.67 -22.08
N HIS A 235 -0.29 -26.66 -22.68
CA HIS A 235 -0.26 -28.04 -22.23
C HIS A 235 1.19 -28.44 -21.97
N LEU A 236 1.49 -28.80 -20.72
CA LEU A 236 2.83 -29.19 -20.26
C LEU A 236 2.80 -30.68 -19.90
N GLU A 237 3.67 -31.47 -20.52
CA GLU A 237 3.88 -32.89 -20.20
C GLU A 237 5.32 -33.10 -19.74
N GLU A 238 5.52 -33.57 -18.51
CA GLU A 238 6.85 -34.01 -18.05
C GLU A 238 7.17 -35.38 -18.66
N LEU A 239 8.26 -35.45 -19.42
CA LEU A 239 8.52 -36.58 -20.33
C LEU A 239 8.83 -37.91 -19.63
N HIS A 240 9.26 -37.91 -18.36
CA HIS A 240 9.64 -39.12 -17.62
C HIS A 240 8.49 -39.69 -16.79
N THR A 241 7.86 -38.84 -15.99
CA THR A 241 6.76 -39.14 -15.08
C THR A 241 5.42 -39.16 -15.79
N LYS A 242 5.35 -38.59 -17.01
CA LYS A 242 4.11 -38.43 -17.78
C LYS A 242 3.07 -37.60 -17.03
N GLN A 243 3.53 -36.69 -16.18
CA GLN A 243 2.67 -35.71 -15.52
C GLN A 243 2.23 -34.66 -16.53
N GLU A 244 0.92 -34.52 -16.70
CA GLU A 244 0.31 -33.51 -17.57
C GLU A 244 -0.28 -32.35 -16.76
N LEU A 245 -0.09 -31.13 -17.24
CA LEU A 245 -0.63 -29.89 -16.69
C LEU A 245 -1.23 -29.06 -17.81
N ASN A 246 -2.51 -28.73 -17.67
CA ASN A 246 -3.25 -27.93 -18.64
C ASN A 246 -3.55 -26.55 -18.04
N PHE A 247 -3.31 -25.51 -18.83
CA PHE A 247 -3.59 -24.13 -18.48
C PHE A 247 -4.47 -23.52 -19.57
N ASP A 248 -5.73 -23.29 -19.25
CA ASP A 248 -6.65 -22.55 -20.10
C ASP A 248 -6.47 -21.05 -19.80
N CYS A 249 -5.93 -20.31 -20.76
CA CYS A 249 -5.42 -18.96 -20.53
C CYS A 249 -6.37 -17.91 -21.07
N GLU A 250 -6.80 -18.07 -22.34
CA GLU A 250 -7.75 -17.20 -23.07
C GLU A 250 -7.56 -15.70 -22.77
N CYS A 251 -6.34 -15.20 -22.99
CA CYS A 251 -5.98 -13.82 -22.61
C CYS A 251 -4.99 -13.14 -23.57
N TRP A 252 -5.04 -11.81 -23.59
CA TRP A 252 -4.12 -10.98 -24.34
C TRP A 252 -2.87 -10.61 -23.55
N LEU A 253 -1.69 -10.83 -24.14
CA LEU A 253 -0.44 -10.20 -23.73
C LEU A 253 -0.16 -9.01 -24.67
N SER A 254 -0.61 -7.81 -24.30
CA SER A 254 -0.53 -6.59 -25.11
C SER A 254 -0.54 -5.34 -24.25
N LEU A 255 0.18 -4.29 -24.66
CA LEU A 255 0.12 -2.95 -24.04
C LEU A 255 -1.01 -2.07 -24.60
N ASN A 256 -1.59 -2.43 -25.74
CA ASN A 256 -2.55 -1.59 -26.47
C ASN A 256 -3.99 -2.12 -26.43
N ARG A 257 -4.24 -3.20 -25.69
CA ARG A 257 -5.55 -3.87 -25.58
C ARG A 257 -5.92 -4.08 -24.10
N GLU A 258 -7.18 -4.46 -23.88
CA GLU A 258 -7.90 -4.75 -22.62
C GLU A 258 -7.09 -4.61 -21.32
N ASP A 259 -6.14 -5.49 -21.05
CA ASP A 259 -5.43 -5.55 -19.75
C ASP A 259 -4.13 -4.73 -19.67
N THR A 260 -3.59 -4.26 -20.79
CA THR A 260 -2.30 -3.51 -20.87
C THR A 260 -1.12 -4.19 -20.16
N GLU A 261 -1.06 -5.53 -20.18
CA GLU A 261 -0.01 -6.33 -19.53
C GLU A 261 0.72 -7.23 -20.53
N LEU A 262 2.04 -7.34 -20.36
CA LEU A 262 2.90 -8.27 -21.14
C LEU A 262 3.34 -9.48 -20.32
N VAL A 263 2.87 -9.62 -19.08
CA VAL A 263 3.22 -10.72 -18.17
C VAL A 263 1.94 -11.23 -17.53
N LYS A 264 1.68 -12.53 -17.61
CA LYS A 264 0.52 -13.18 -17.01
C LYS A 264 0.95 -14.43 -16.21
N GLU A 265 0.18 -14.78 -15.19
CA GLU A 265 0.43 -15.96 -14.36
C GLU A 265 -0.80 -16.84 -14.30
N PHE A 266 -0.58 -18.15 -14.41
CA PHE A 266 -1.67 -19.14 -14.41
C PHE A 266 -1.41 -20.19 -13.34
N PRO A 267 -2.36 -20.44 -12.43
CA PRO A 267 -2.22 -21.45 -11.40
C PRO A 267 -2.36 -22.85 -12.01
N ALA A 268 -1.53 -23.79 -11.56
CA ALA A 268 -1.70 -25.20 -11.93
C ALA A 268 -2.84 -25.82 -11.10
N VAL A 269 -3.55 -26.76 -11.71
CA VAL A 269 -4.55 -27.58 -11.01
C VAL A 269 -3.80 -28.61 -10.17
N SER A 270 -3.94 -28.54 -8.85
CA SER A 270 -3.34 -29.52 -7.94
C SER A 270 -4.00 -30.90 -8.08
N LYS A 271 -3.35 -31.94 -7.52
CA LYS A 271 -3.89 -33.32 -7.46
C LYS A 271 -5.29 -33.40 -6.83
N ASP A 272 -5.63 -32.45 -5.95
CA ASP A 272 -6.94 -32.32 -5.30
C ASP A 272 -7.95 -31.48 -6.12
N GLN A 273 -7.66 -31.21 -7.40
CA GLN A 273 -8.44 -30.37 -8.32
C GLN A 273 -8.66 -28.92 -7.85
N LYS A 274 -7.81 -28.41 -6.95
CA LYS A 274 -7.83 -27.00 -6.51
C LYS A 274 -6.73 -26.20 -7.18
N THR A 275 -7.04 -24.98 -7.62
CA THR A 275 -6.06 -24.01 -8.12
C THR A 275 -5.73 -22.97 -7.04
N LEU A 276 -4.54 -22.37 -7.13
CA LEU A 276 -4.20 -21.22 -6.30
C LEU A 276 -4.99 -19.99 -6.75
N PRO A 277 -5.42 -19.11 -5.83
CA PRO A 277 -6.13 -17.90 -6.21
C PRO A 277 -5.20 -16.94 -6.98
N VAL A 278 -5.77 -16.27 -7.98
CA VAL A 278 -5.14 -15.16 -8.69
C VAL A 278 -5.64 -13.86 -8.08
N TYR A 279 -4.71 -13.00 -7.69
CA TYR A 279 -4.99 -11.75 -7.00
C TYR A 279 -4.55 -10.56 -7.84
N LYS A 280 -5.34 -9.48 -7.79
CA LYS A 280 -4.97 -8.17 -8.33
C LYS A 280 -4.37 -7.33 -7.20
N TYR A 281 -3.08 -7.54 -6.94
CA TYR A 281 -2.36 -6.84 -5.88
C TYR A 281 -2.38 -5.33 -6.15
N VAL A 282 -2.70 -4.53 -5.13
CA VAL A 282 -2.60 -3.06 -5.23
C VAL A 282 -1.25 -2.66 -4.69
N ILE A 283 -0.37 -2.19 -5.57
CA ILE A 283 0.95 -1.68 -5.20
C ILE A 283 0.87 -0.17 -5.16
N SER A 284 0.98 0.43 -3.97
CA SER A 284 1.03 1.88 -3.79
C SER A 284 2.47 2.34 -3.57
N VAL A 285 2.96 3.20 -4.45
CA VAL A 285 4.31 3.78 -4.40
C VAL A 285 4.20 5.19 -3.82
N HIS A 286 4.90 5.44 -2.71
CA HIS A 286 4.87 6.72 -1.99
C HIS A 286 6.15 7.49 -2.30
N ILE A 287 6.02 8.60 -3.04
CA ILE A 287 7.13 9.50 -3.34
C ILE A 287 7.27 10.51 -2.21
N GLY A 288 8.49 10.73 -1.72
CA GLY A 288 8.72 11.69 -0.64
C GLY A 288 8.64 13.14 -1.10
N ASP A 289 8.77 14.07 -0.15
CA ASP A 289 8.61 15.51 -0.39
C ASP A 289 9.96 16.24 -0.56
N ARG A 290 11.00 15.53 -1.01
CA ARG A 290 12.29 16.16 -1.30
C ARG A 290 12.24 16.89 -2.64
N TRP A 291 13.07 17.93 -2.77
CA TRP A 291 13.20 18.64 -4.04
C TRP A 291 13.81 17.70 -5.09
N GLY A 292 13.16 17.57 -6.25
CA GLY A 292 13.52 16.62 -7.30
C GLY A 292 13.20 15.16 -6.97
N ALA A 293 12.33 14.89 -5.99
CA ALA A 293 11.94 13.53 -5.60
C ALA A 293 11.10 12.83 -6.68
N GLU A 294 10.44 13.61 -7.54
CA GLU A 294 9.68 13.13 -8.68
C GLU A 294 10.56 12.46 -9.73
N THR A 295 10.01 11.48 -10.45
CA THR A 295 10.69 10.85 -11.57
C THR A 295 9.83 10.86 -12.84
N PHE A 296 10.51 10.94 -13.97
CA PHE A 296 9.94 10.77 -15.30
C PHE A 296 10.36 9.44 -15.95
N ALA A 297 11.22 8.67 -15.29
CA ALA A 297 11.70 7.37 -15.73
C ALA A 297 10.61 6.30 -15.60
N ASN A 298 10.71 5.22 -16.37
CA ASN A 298 9.76 4.12 -16.23
C ASN A 298 10.08 3.31 -14.98
N VAL A 299 9.11 3.24 -14.07
CA VAL A 299 9.24 2.49 -12.82
C VAL A 299 8.71 1.08 -13.00
N SER A 300 9.42 0.11 -12.44
CA SER A 300 9.04 -1.30 -12.43
C SER A 300 9.21 -1.93 -11.05
N VAL A 301 8.42 -2.95 -10.77
CA VAL A 301 8.36 -3.61 -9.46
C VAL A 301 8.25 -5.12 -9.59
N ALA A 302 8.83 -5.86 -8.66
CA ALA A 302 8.65 -7.30 -8.49
C ALA A 302 8.33 -7.60 -7.02
N LEU A 303 7.23 -8.30 -6.76
CA LEU A 303 6.86 -8.77 -5.43
C LEU A 303 7.43 -10.17 -5.23
N TYR A 304 7.94 -10.45 -4.04
CA TYR A 304 8.40 -11.79 -3.64
C TYR A 304 7.65 -12.22 -2.39
N GLY A 305 7.15 -13.45 -2.41
CA GLY A 305 6.60 -14.11 -1.24
C GLY A 305 7.04 -15.57 -1.14
N LYS A 306 6.49 -16.28 -0.15
CA LYS A 306 6.82 -17.69 0.11
C LYS A 306 6.55 -18.62 -1.09
N ARG A 307 5.70 -18.23 -2.04
CA ARG A 307 5.38 -19.00 -3.26
C ARG A 307 6.03 -18.40 -4.53
N GLY A 308 7.20 -17.79 -4.39
CA GLY A 308 7.98 -17.24 -5.50
C GLY A 308 7.71 -15.75 -5.71
N ASP A 309 7.86 -15.30 -6.96
CA ASP A 309 7.78 -13.89 -7.33
C ASP A 309 6.76 -13.63 -8.44
N THR A 310 6.48 -12.34 -8.66
CA THR A 310 5.64 -11.85 -9.77
C THR A 310 6.40 -11.68 -11.08
N GLY A 311 7.73 -11.73 -11.04
CA GLY A 311 8.56 -11.11 -12.06
C GLY A 311 8.48 -9.60 -12.05
N LEU A 312 9.23 -8.98 -12.96
CA LEU A 312 9.26 -7.54 -13.13
C LEU A 312 7.97 -7.06 -13.81
N ARG A 313 7.30 -6.08 -13.19
CA ARG A 313 6.04 -5.50 -13.64
C ARG A 313 6.22 -4.01 -13.85
N LYS A 314 5.96 -3.51 -15.06
CA LYS A 314 6.00 -2.07 -15.35
C LYS A 314 4.81 -1.37 -14.70
N LEU A 315 5.01 -0.19 -14.13
CA LEU A 315 3.99 0.60 -13.44
C LEU A 315 3.56 1.81 -14.30
N HIS A 316 2.73 1.56 -15.31
CA HIS A 316 2.29 2.58 -16.28
C HIS A 316 0.94 3.22 -15.91
N THR A 317 -0.08 2.42 -15.61
CA THR A 317 -1.45 2.92 -15.38
C THR A 317 -1.77 2.99 -13.88
N SER A 318 -1.69 4.19 -13.31
CA SER A 318 -2.11 4.44 -11.93
C SER A 318 -3.64 4.46 -11.82
N LEU A 319 -4.15 3.97 -10.69
CA LEU A 319 -5.54 4.11 -10.26
C LEU A 319 -5.89 5.58 -9.94
N ALA A 320 -4.88 6.40 -9.65
CA ALA A 320 -5.04 7.83 -9.41
C ALA A 320 -4.93 8.61 -10.74
N LYS A 321 -5.81 9.60 -10.95
CA LYS A 321 -5.74 10.49 -12.11
C LYS A 321 -4.51 11.40 -12.05
N GLY A 322 -3.89 11.65 -13.20
CA GLY A 322 -2.76 12.60 -13.36
C GLY A 322 -1.43 11.91 -13.67
N ARG A 323 -0.33 12.68 -13.68
CA ARG A 323 1.02 12.14 -13.90
C ARG A 323 1.47 11.29 -12.71
N ASN A 324 2.12 10.16 -12.98
CA ASN A 324 2.64 9.26 -11.95
C ASN A 324 3.90 9.84 -11.28
N PHE A 325 4.22 9.31 -10.10
CA PHE A 325 5.47 9.49 -9.36
C PHE A 325 5.87 10.97 -9.15
N GLN A 326 4.89 11.81 -8.88
CA GLN A 326 5.13 13.22 -8.56
C GLN A 326 5.55 13.37 -7.09
N ARG A 327 6.29 14.43 -6.79
CA ARG A 327 6.74 14.77 -5.43
C ARG A 327 5.56 14.76 -4.44
N ASN A 328 5.77 14.12 -3.29
CA ASN A 328 4.78 13.97 -2.22
C ASN A 328 3.43 13.36 -2.68
N LYS A 329 3.45 12.55 -3.75
CA LYS A 329 2.29 11.85 -4.28
C LYS A 329 2.35 10.36 -3.94
N VAL A 330 1.18 9.76 -3.81
CA VAL A 330 0.99 8.31 -3.76
C VAL A 330 0.28 7.87 -5.04
N ASP A 331 0.89 6.96 -5.77
CA ASP A 331 0.31 6.33 -6.96
C ASP A 331 0.11 4.86 -6.71
N SER A 332 -1.05 4.32 -7.12
CA SER A 332 -1.43 2.93 -6.86
C SER A 332 -1.66 2.20 -8.16
N PHE A 333 -1.17 0.97 -8.26
CA PHE A 333 -1.17 0.18 -9.49
C PHE A 333 -1.72 -1.22 -9.20
N LEU A 334 -2.38 -1.81 -10.20
CA LEU A 334 -2.82 -3.21 -10.12
C LEU A 334 -1.77 -4.10 -10.76
N VAL A 335 -1.40 -5.17 -10.06
CA VAL A 335 -0.57 -6.25 -10.58
C VAL A 335 -1.28 -7.56 -10.37
N GLU A 336 -1.64 -8.23 -11.46
CA GLU A 336 -2.24 -9.56 -11.40
C GLU A 336 -1.17 -10.64 -11.25
N ALA A 337 -1.28 -11.45 -10.21
CA ALA A 337 -0.38 -12.59 -9.98
C ALA A 337 -1.05 -13.71 -9.17
N VAL A 338 -0.59 -14.93 -9.37
CA VAL A 338 -1.00 -16.07 -8.53
C VAL A 338 -0.51 -15.84 -7.11
N SER A 339 -1.30 -16.24 -6.10
CA SER A 339 -1.01 -16.02 -4.68
C SER A 339 0.44 -16.30 -4.31
N LEU A 340 1.10 -15.27 -3.78
CA LEU A 340 2.47 -15.34 -3.26
C LEU A 340 2.49 -15.76 -1.79
N SER A 341 1.31 -16.03 -1.20
CA SER A 341 1.09 -16.35 0.21
C SER A 341 1.51 -15.21 1.14
N HIS A 342 2.71 -15.28 1.72
CA HIS A 342 3.22 -14.23 2.60
C HIS A 342 4.32 -13.48 1.85
N LEU A 343 4.07 -12.21 1.52
CA LEU A 343 5.09 -11.33 0.93
C LEU A 343 6.25 -11.17 1.90
N GLN A 344 7.46 -11.17 1.37
CA GLN A 344 8.72 -11.09 2.11
C GLN A 344 9.50 -9.86 1.70
N LYS A 345 9.54 -9.54 0.40
CA LYS A 345 10.26 -8.40 -0.13
C LYS A 345 9.63 -7.84 -1.40
N VAL A 346 9.98 -6.61 -1.70
CA VAL A 346 9.69 -5.90 -2.94
C VAL A 346 11.01 -5.48 -3.56
N VAL A 347 11.16 -5.70 -4.86
CA VAL A 347 12.21 -5.08 -5.66
C VAL A 347 11.56 -4.01 -6.51
N ILE A 348 12.00 -2.77 -6.41
CA ILE A 348 11.47 -1.64 -7.18
C ILE A 348 12.63 -0.84 -7.77
N GLY A 349 12.48 -0.38 -9.00
CA GLY A 349 13.49 0.44 -9.65
C GLY A 349 13.00 1.16 -10.89
N HIS A 350 13.85 1.99 -11.46
CA HIS A 350 13.57 2.74 -12.66
C HIS A 350 14.65 2.52 -13.73
N ASP A 351 14.30 2.74 -15.00
CA ASP A 351 15.21 2.54 -16.15
C ASP A 351 16.30 3.61 -16.29
N GLY A 352 16.13 4.75 -15.62
CA GLY A 352 17.13 5.83 -15.65
C GLY A 352 17.01 6.75 -16.86
N GLU A 353 15.96 6.60 -17.67
CA GLU A 353 15.78 7.39 -18.87
C GLU A 353 15.23 8.81 -18.56
N GLY A 354 15.80 9.82 -19.20
CA GLY A 354 15.33 11.21 -19.15
C GLY A 354 16.01 12.11 -18.10
N TYR A 355 15.74 13.41 -18.20
CA TYR A 355 16.23 14.40 -17.23
C TYR A 355 15.40 14.31 -15.93
N GLY A 356 16.08 14.12 -14.79
CA GLY A 356 15.39 13.88 -13.51
C GLY A 356 14.87 12.44 -13.37
N ALA A 357 15.68 11.46 -13.78
CA ALA A 357 15.33 10.05 -13.66
C ALA A 357 15.34 9.54 -12.20
N GLY A 358 16.14 10.16 -11.34
CA GLY A 358 16.18 9.86 -9.91
C GLY A 358 14.83 10.00 -9.23
N MET A 359 14.58 9.16 -8.24
CA MET A 359 13.35 9.15 -7.47
C MET A 359 13.67 9.04 -5.98
N TYR A 360 13.09 9.89 -5.15
CA TYR A 360 13.15 9.70 -3.70
C TYR A 360 11.95 8.87 -3.25
N LEU A 361 12.19 7.56 -3.10
CA LEU A 361 11.17 6.60 -2.70
C LEU A 361 11.03 6.58 -1.17
N LYS A 362 9.87 6.99 -0.66
CA LYS A 362 9.57 6.93 0.78
C LYS A 362 9.29 5.49 1.20
N MET A 363 8.32 4.86 0.56
CA MET A 363 7.91 3.49 0.87
C MET A 363 7.04 2.90 -0.26
N VAL A 364 6.91 1.58 -0.26
CA VAL A 364 5.90 0.86 -1.04
C VAL A 364 4.92 0.21 -0.06
N THR A 365 3.62 0.26 -0.36
CA THR A 365 2.62 -0.59 0.30
C THR A 365 1.99 -1.53 -0.70
N VAL A 366 1.63 -2.73 -0.26
CA VAL A 366 1.03 -3.74 -1.13
C VAL A 366 -0.20 -4.29 -0.46
N LYS A 367 -1.33 -4.31 -1.17
CA LYS A 367 -2.55 -5.03 -0.76
C LYS A 367 -2.73 -6.27 -1.63
N GLU A 368 -3.31 -7.32 -1.08
CA GLU A 368 -3.61 -8.54 -1.85
C GLU A 368 -4.73 -8.27 -2.89
N SER A 369 -5.64 -7.34 -2.59
CA SER A 369 -6.66 -6.85 -3.51
C SER A 369 -7.08 -5.42 -3.16
N GLN A 370 -7.87 -4.76 -4.02
CA GLN A 370 -8.42 -3.44 -3.72
C GLN A 370 -9.29 -3.41 -2.45
N ASP A 371 -9.98 -4.53 -2.18
CA ASP A 371 -10.85 -4.68 -1.01
C ASP A 371 -10.12 -5.13 0.25
N SER A 372 -8.83 -5.48 0.15
CA SER A 372 -8.04 -5.95 1.29
C SER A 372 -7.95 -4.85 2.34
N ASP A 373 -8.38 -5.18 3.54
CA ASP A 373 -8.25 -4.36 4.74
C ASP A 373 -6.81 -4.39 5.28
N LYS A 374 -5.96 -5.28 4.77
CA LYS A 374 -4.55 -5.41 5.14
C LYS A 374 -3.64 -4.96 4.01
N GLU A 375 -2.59 -4.23 4.36
CA GLU A 375 -1.48 -3.94 3.46
C GLU A 375 -0.14 -4.29 4.10
N TRP A 376 0.75 -4.86 3.30
CA TRP A 376 2.16 -4.98 3.64
C TRP A 376 2.86 -3.65 3.47
N VAL A 377 3.82 -3.37 4.34
CA VAL A 377 4.59 -2.13 4.32
C VAL A 377 6.06 -2.44 4.02
N PHE A 378 6.64 -1.67 3.11
CA PHE A 378 8.03 -1.78 2.64
C PHE A 378 8.67 -0.38 2.68
N PRO A 379 9.23 0.04 3.83
CA PRO A 379 9.85 1.35 3.98
C PRO A 379 11.24 1.40 3.33
N TRP A 380 11.57 2.51 2.65
CA TRP A 380 12.88 2.72 2.01
C TRP A 380 13.52 4.04 2.43
N CYS A 381 12.82 5.16 2.19
CA CYS A 381 13.21 6.53 2.55
C CYS A 381 14.57 6.96 2.01
N ASN A 382 14.90 6.57 0.77
CA ASN A 382 16.18 6.92 0.17
C ASN A 382 16.03 7.19 -1.33
N TRP A 383 17.05 7.81 -1.91
CA TRP A 383 17.13 8.04 -3.35
C TRP A 383 17.41 6.72 -4.09
N LEU A 384 16.62 6.47 -5.11
CA LEU A 384 16.94 5.61 -6.24
C LEU A 384 17.44 6.54 -7.34
N ASP A 385 18.74 6.65 -7.51
CA ASP A 385 19.38 7.59 -8.43
C ASP A 385 20.84 7.15 -8.67
N THR A 386 21.42 7.49 -9.82
CA THR A 386 22.80 7.12 -10.19
C THR A 386 23.87 7.98 -9.52
N HIS A 387 23.50 9.12 -8.95
CA HIS A 387 24.39 10.14 -8.37
C HIS A 387 24.06 10.49 -6.92
N LEU A 388 22.85 10.18 -6.46
CA LEU A 388 22.35 10.46 -5.10
C LEU A 388 22.06 9.16 -4.32
N GLY A 389 22.02 9.25 -2.99
CA GLY A 389 21.70 8.11 -2.12
C GLY A 389 22.76 7.02 -2.13
N LEU A 390 22.36 5.79 -2.48
CA LEU A 390 23.26 4.63 -2.61
C LEU A 390 23.86 4.48 -4.02
N CYS A 391 23.55 5.40 -4.94
CA CYS A 391 23.95 5.33 -6.35
C CYS A 391 23.39 4.08 -7.07
N GLU A 392 22.18 3.66 -6.72
CA GLU A 392 21.47 2.52 -7.30
C GLU A 392 20.11 2.99 -7.86
N THR A 393 19.70 2.46 -9.01
CA THR A 393 18.38 2.75 -9.62
C THR A 393 17.33 1.69 -9.30
N VAL A 394 17.74 0.63 -8.59
CA VAL A 394 16.91 -0.49 -8.17
C VAL A 394 17.23 -0.76 -6.70
N CYS A 395 16.21 -0.99 -5.87
CA CYS A 395 16.39 -1.42 -4.49
C CYS A 395 15.56 -2.64 -4.14
N GLU A 396 16.07 -3.41 -3.19
CA GLU A 396 15.37 -4.50 -2.53
C GLU A 396 14.93 -4.05 -1.14
N ILE A 397 13.63 -4.14 -0.86
CA ILE A 397 13.01 -3.71 0.39
C ILE A 397 12.32 -4.91 1.03
N VAL A 398 12.70 -5.26 2.26
CA VAL A 398 12.05 -6.33 3.03
C VAL A 398 10.80 -5.78 3.71
N THR A 399 9.75 -6.60 3.83
CA THR A 399 8.52 -6.20 4.51
C THR A 399 8.74 -6.02 6.00
N VAL A 400 8.10 -5.02 6.59
CA VAL A 400 8.03 -4.87 8.06
C VAL A 400 6.80 -5.55 8.66
N GLY A 401 5.96 -6.17 7.84
CA GLY A 401 4.72 -6.83 8.27
C GLY A 401 3.47 -6.28 7.59
N ARG A 402 2.30 -6.70 8.08
CA ARG A 402 0.98 -6.30 7.56
C ARG A 402 0.30 -5.36 8.54
N ARG A 403 -0.27 -4.26 8.06
CA ARG A 403 -1.13 -3.37 8.86
C ARG A 403 -2.56 -3.37 8.32
N LEU A 404 -3.56 -3.17 9.19
CA LEU A 404 -4.93 -2.91 8.77
C LEU A 404 -5.09 -1.45 8.32
N ILE A 405 -6.05 -1.20 7.41
CA ILE A 405 -6.35 0.10 6.84
C ILE A 405 -7.58 0.74 7.53
N SER A 406 -8.35 -0.01 8.34
CA SER A 406 -9.57 0.51 9.02
C SER A 406 -9.93 -0.12 10.39
N SER A 407 -9.82 0.73 11.42
CA SER A 407 -10.40 0.71 12.78
C SER A 407 -9.72 -0.12 13.90
N PRO A 408 -9.53 0.48 15.10
CA PRO A 408 -8.74 -0.10 16.16
C PRO A 408 -9.53 -1.12 16.99
N LYS A 409 -8.91 -2.29 17.23
CA LYS A 409 -8.97 -2.93 18.55
C LYS A 409 -7.63 -2.72 19.25
N LEU A 410 -7.69 -2.22 20.49
CA LEU A 410 -6.52 -2.15 21.36
C LEU A 410 -5.98 -3.57 21.59
N PRO A 411 -4.66 -3.79 21.51
CA PRO A 411 -4.08 -5.12 21.65
C PRO A 411 -4.29 -5.68 23.06
N GLU A 412 -4.55 -6.99 23.12
CA GLU A 412 -4.35 -7.78 24.32
C GLU A 412 -2.86 -7.97 24.61
N ILE A 413 -2.60 -8.08 25.90
CA ILE A 413 -1.34 -7.86 26.58
C ILE A 413 -0.38 -9.05 26.43
N ASN A 414 0.92 -8.78 26.22
CA ASN A 414 1.97 -9.68 26.69
C ASN A 414 2.99 -8.94 27.57
N ILE A 415 2.62 -8.75 28.85
CA ILE A 415 3.49 -8.26 29.92
C ILE A 415 4.53 -9.34 30.19
N LYS A 416 5.75 -9.18 29.66
CA LYS A 416 7.04 -9.65 30.22
C LYS A 416 8.05 -9.78 29.07
N SER A 417 8.69 -8.69 28.70
CA SER A 417 9.95 -8.78 27.97
C SER A 417 10.97 -7.86 28.64
N SER A 418 11.84 -8.48 29.43
CA SER A 418 13.11 -7.87 29.83
C SER A 418 14.01 -7.80 28.59
N GLY A 419 14.40 -6.61 28.14
CA GLY A 419 15.24 -6.45 26.95
C GLY A 419 15.59 -4.99 26.65
N LEU A 420 16.63 -4.79 25.84
CA LEU A 420 17.06 -3.48 25.33
C LEU A 420 16.48 -3.24 23.94
N TRP A 421 16.10 -1.99 23.66
CA TRP A 421 15.89 -1.48 22.31
C TRP A 421 17.21 -0.95 21.76
N ILE A 422 17.67 -1.51 20.64
CA ILE A 422 18.74 -0.96 19.82
C ILE A 422 18.08 -0.03 18.82
N MET A 423 18.44 1.26 18.81
CA MET A 423 17.83 2.23 17.91
C MET A 423 18.88 2.88 17.02
N ASP A 424 18.73 2.70 15.71
CA ASP A 424 19.56 3.34 14.69
C ASP A 424 18.83 4.59 14.18
N ILE A 425 19.43 5.74 14.43
CA ILE A 425 18.95 7.05 13.97
C ILE A 425 19.77 7.43 12.75
N THR A 426 19.12 7.52 11.60
CA THR A 426 19.71 7.93 10.32
C THR A 426 19.28 9.35 9.96
N GLY A 427 20.23 10.17 9.55
CA GLY A 427 20.00 11.55 9.15
C GLY A 427 21.07 12.08 8.20
N SER A 428 21.13 13.41 8.03
CA SER A 428 22.04 14.04 7.06
C SER A 428 23.53 13.89 7.41
N ASP A 429 24.36 13.67 6.38
CA ASP A 429 25.83 13.57 6.43
C ASP A 429 26.55 14.87 6.87
N LEU A 430 25.79 15.95 7.12
CA LEU A 430 26.31 17.28 7.39
C LEU A 430 26.80 17.48 8.83
N SER A 431 26.33 16.69 9.80
CA SER A 431 26.78 16.77 11.20
C SER A 431 28.13 16.07 11.37
N LYS A 432 29.20 16.85 11.58
CA LYS A 432 30.54 16.35 11.95
C LYS A 432 30.62 16.15 13.46
N GLU A 433 31.57 15.34 13.95
CA GLU A 433 31.77 15.10 15.41
C GLU A 433 31.98 16.41 16.20
N GLU A 434 32.51 17.45 15.56
CA GLU A 434 32.77 18.76 16.15
C GLU A 434 31.50 19.63 16.35
N ASP A 435 30.36 19.29 15.71
CA ASP A 435 29.08 20.02 15.82
C ASP A 435 27.86 19.07 15.82
N PRO A 436 27.61 18.36 16.95
CA PRO A 436 26.52 17.39 17.07
C PRO A 436 25.14 18.06 17.20
N ILE A 437 24.12 17.51 16.54
CA ILE A 437 22.73 17.94 16.76
C ILE A 437 22.17 17.28 18.02
N CYS A 438 21.56 18.08 18.90
CA CYS A 438 20.91 17.58 20.12
C CYS A 438 19.40 17.45 19.90
N LEU A 439 18.91 16.23 19.71
CA LEU A 439 17.49 15.93 19.53
C LEU A 439 16.88 15.38 20.83
N SER A 440 15.63 15.73 21.09
CA SER A 440 14.84 15.09 22.14
C SER A 440 13.84 14.13 21.51
N PHE A 441 14.02 12.84 21.78
CA PHE A 441 13.05 11.79 21.44
C PHE A 441 12.15 11.54 22.64
N ILE A 442 10.84 11.47 22.43
CA ILE A 442 9.86 11.09 23.44
C ILE A 442 9.11 9.87 22.90
N PHE A 443 9.25 8.76 23.61
CA PHE A 443 8.60 7.50 23.32
C PHE A 443 7.36 7.39 24.20
N TYR A 444 6.18 7.38 23.60
CA TYR A 444 4.92 7.20 24.30
C TYR A 444 4.49 5.75 24.17
N GLY A 445 4.23 5.12 25.31
CA GLY A 445 3.61 3.82 25.39
C GLY A 445 2.37 3.84 26.29
N ASN A 446 1.62 2.74 26.28
CA ASN A 446 0.31 2.66 26.95
C ASN A 446 0.36 2.82 28.48
N LEU A 447 1.53 2.72 29.12
CA LEU A 447 1.70 2.90 30.56
C LEU A 447 2.37 4.24 30.93
N GLY A 448 2.89 4.98 29.96
CA GLY A 448 3.60 6.23 30.20
C GLY A 448 4.45 6.68 29.02
N HIS A 449 5.39 7.57 29.26
CA HIS A 449 6.33 8.01 28.23
C HIS A 449 7.73 8.19 28.79
N LYS A 450 8.75 8.04 27.93
CA LYS A 450 10.16 8.26 28.28
C LYS A 450 10.79 9.24 27.30
N LYS A 451 11.45 10.26 27.83
CA LYS A 451 12.17 11.27 27.05
C LYS A 451 13.67 10.97 27.08
N LEU A 452 14.26 10.79 25.91
CA LEU A 452 15.70 10.67 25.70
C LEU A 452 16.23 11.92 24.99
N ARG A 453 17.28 12.52 25.54
CA ARG A 453 18.03 13.60 24.86
C ARG A 453 19.29 13.00 24.26
N LEU A 454 19.41 13.08 22.95
CA LEU A 454 20.44 12.38 22.18
C LEU A 454 21.25 13.39 21.39
N GLN A 455 22.56 13.20 21.39
CA GLN A 455 23.47 13.88 20.46
C GLN A 455 23.68 12.95 19.27
N VAL A 456 23.28 13.40 18.09
CA VAL A 456 23.41 12.65 16.83
C VAL A 456 24.58 13.23 16.06
N THR A 457 25.48 12.34 15.63
CA THR A 457 26.70 12.66 14.89
C THR A 457 26.78 11.81 13.62
N GLY A 458 27.24 12.39 12.53
CA GLY A 458 27.37 11.70 11.24
C GLY A 458 26.03 11.28 10.64
N LYS A 459 26.11 10.31 9.72
CA LYS A 459 24.97 9.76 8.96
C LYS A 459 24.05 8.88 9.79
N THR A 460 24.63 8.07 10.68
CA THR A 460 23.89 7.09 11.49
C THR A 460 24.46 7.06 12.90
N THR A 461 23.59 7.22 13.90
CA THR A 461 23.93 7.10 15.32
C THR A 461 23.10 5.98 15.93
N GLN A 462 23.76 5.00 16.57
CA GLN A 462 23.09 3.92 17.29
C GLN A 462 23.01 4.22 18.79
N ILE A 463 21.85 4.00 19.38
CA ILE A 463 21.63 4.10 20.83
C ILE A 463 21.03 2.81 21.38
N LYS A 464 21.18 2.59 22.69
CA LYS A 464 20.58 1.45 23.40
C LYS A 464 19.91 1.95 24.66
N ASP A 465 18.63 1.63 24.85
CA ASP A 465 17.88 1.97 26.06
C ASP A 465 16.82 0.90 26.31
N GLU A 466 16.51 0.65 27.58
CA GLU A 466 15.49 -0.35 27.97
C GLU A 466 14.07 0.10 27.66
N LEU A 467 13.84 1.42 27.56
CA LEU A 467 12.52 2.05 27.53
C LEU A 467 11.60 1.46 28.61
N ALA A 468 12.14 1.27 29.82
CA ALA A 468 11.41 0.67 30.93
C ALA A 468 10.16 1.48 31.30
N ASP A 469 9.15 0.76 31.80
CA ASP A 469 7.92 1.30 32.41
C ASP A 469 6.96 2.09 31.50
N ILE A 470 7.21 2.18 30.19
CA ILE A 470 6.28 2.84 29.25
C ILE A 470 5.31 1.87 28.57
N GLY A 471 5.57 0.56 28.63
CA GLY A 471 4.77 -0.46 27.95
C GLY A 471 4.97 -0.47 26.43
N SER A 472 3.92 -0.82 25.67
CA SER A 472 3.97 -0.89 24.21
C SER A 472 3.95 0.51 23.60
N ILE A 473 4.98 0.83 22.81
CA ILE A 473 5.19 2.16 22.21
C ILE A 473 4.18 2.35 21.10
N TYR A 474 3.33 3.38 21.16
CA TYR A 474 2.38 3.68 20.08
C TYR A 474 2.69 4.98 19.33
N LYS A 475 3.60 5.81 19.85
CA LYS A 475 3.97 7.11 19.26
C LYS A 475 5.40 7.45 19.63
N VAL A 476 6.13 7.99 18.65
CA VAL A 476 7.44 8.60 18.87
C VAL A 476 7.40 10.03 18.38
N GLN A 477 7.81 10.94 19.26
CA GLN A 477 7.89 12.36 19.01
C GLN A 477 9.34 12.81 19.07
N VAL A 478 9.74 13.67 18.15
CA VAL A 478 11.09 14.21 18.05
C VAL A 478 11.02 15.73 17.98
N SER A 479 11.79 16.39 18.84
CA SER A 479 11.93 17.84 18.85
C SER A 479 13.39 18.26 18.81
N GLY A 480 13.72 19.24 17.97
CA GLY A 480 15.05 19.85 17.86
C GLY A 480 15.25 21.02 18.84
N PRO A 481 16.47 21.56 18.96
CA PRO A 481 16.78 22.67 19.85
C PRO A 481 16.70 24.05 19.15
N HIS A 482 16.12 25.03 19.85
CA HIS A 482 15.79 26.40 19.40
C HIS A 482 16.94 27.24 18.82
N SER A 483 18.21 26.95 19.15
CA SER A 483 19.26 27.97 19.03
C SER A 483 20.69 27.48 18.77
N LYS A 484 20.88 26.26 18.26
CA LYS A 484 22.23 25.67 18.14
C LYS A 484 22.61 25.11 16.78
N LEU A 485 21.68 25.01 15.83
CA LEU A 485 22.01 24.51 14.51
C LEU A 485 22.64 25.64 13.67
N GLN A 486 23.89 25.46 13.23
CA GLN A 486 24.54 26.37 12.27
C GLN A 486 24.00 26.16 10.84
N GLN A 487 23.57 24.93 10.52
CA GLN A 487 23.08 24.52 9.21
C GLN A 487 21.86 23.58 9.34
N PRO A 488 21.00 23.46 8.32
CA PRO A 488 19.90 22.50 8.29
C PRO A 488 20.38 21.07 8.46
N TRP A 489 19.63 20.29 9.23
CA TRP A 489 19.88 18.88 9.46
C TRP A 489 18.61 18.07 9.20
N HIS A 490 18.73 16.91 8.56
CA HIS A 490 17.59 16.08 8.18
C HIS A 490 17.55 14.80 9.02
N LEU A 491 16.38 14.50 9.61
CA LEU A 491 16.08 13.22 10.22
C LEU A 491 15.37 12.34 9.19
N ASP A 492 16.00 11.23 8.82
CA ASP A 492 15.48 10.33 7.81
C ASP A 492 14.64 9.22 8.44
N LEU A 493 15.31 8.38 9.23
CA LEU A 493 14.77 7.14 9.76
C LEU A 493 15.18 6.95 11.21
N LEU A 494 14.23 6.48 12.02
CA LEU A 494 14.50 5.82 13.29
C LEU A 494 14.12 4.35 13.14
N HIS A 495 15.12 3.47 13.14
CA HIS A 495 14.95 2.02 13.16
C HIS A 495 15.17 1.53 14.59
N MET A 496 14.26 0.74 15.15
CA MET A 496 14.37 0.21 16.50
C MET A 496 14.22 -1.30 16.47
N LYS A 497 15.11 -2.01 17.17
CA LYS A 497 15.12 -3.46 17.27
C LYS A 497 15.18 -3.89 18.73
N HIS A 498 14.19 -4.64 19.16
CA HIS A 498 14.17 -5.19 20.51
C HIS A 498 14.99 -6.48 20.59
N THR A 499 15.95 -6.51 21.50
CA THR A 499 16.96 -7.57 21.61
C THR A 499 16.38 -8.95 21.95
N CYS A 500 15.27 -9.02 22.68
CA CYS A 500 14.69 -10.29 23.14
C CYS A 500 13.50 -10.75 22.30
N THR A 501 12.56 -9.86 22.00
CA THR A 501 11.37 -10.20 21.18
C THR A 501 11.71 -10.27 19.70
N LYS A 502 12.86 -9.72 19.28
CA LYS A 502 13.24 -9.50 17.87
C LYS A 502 12.23 -8.62 17.12
N GLU A 503 11.37 -7.90 17.83
CA GLU A 503 10.48 -6.92 17.24
C GLU A 503 11.30 -5.78 16.63
N GLU A 504 10.96 -5.40 15.41
CA GLU A 504 11.56 -4.28 14.69
C GLU A 504 10.50 -3.23 14.40
N MET A 505 10.88 -1.96 14.48
CA MET A 505 10.03 -0.80 14.23
C MET A 505 10.78 0.21 13.37
N TYR A 506 10.09 0.78 12.39
CA TYR A 506 10.65 1.76 11.45
C TYR A 506 9.80 3.02 11.45
N LEU A 507 10.43 4.16 11.74
CA LEU A 507 9.79 5.47 11.81
C LEU A 507 10.48 6.42 10.83
N ALA A 508 9.87 6.55 9.65
CA ALA A 508 10.33 7.38 8.54
C ALA A 508 9.91 8.85 8.75
N PHE A 509 10.69 9.59 9.54
CA PHE A 509 10.40 10.98 9.85
C PHE A 509 10.50 11.88 8.61
N ASP A 510 11.48 11.64 7.74
CA ASP A 510 11.78 12.44 6.54
C ASP A 510 11.58 13.95 6.78
N CYS A 511 12.24 14.50 7.80
CA CYS A 511 11.98 15.86 8.25
C CYS A 511 13.25 16.67 8.48
N TRP A 512 13.24 17.91 7.98
CA TRP A 512 14.30 18.88 8.20
C TRP A 512 14.11 19.65 9.50
N PHE A 513 15.17 19.74 10.31
CA PHE A 513 15.38 20.66 11.42
C PHE A 513 16.30 21.78 10.94
N ASN A 514 15.77 23.01 10.85
CA ASN A 514 16.53 24.15 10.34
C ASN A 514 17.10 25.02 11.48
N PRO A 515 18.19 25.77 11.23
CA PRO A 515 18.66 26.81 12.12
C PRO A 515 17.54 27.76 12.53
N ASN A 516 17.47 28.08 13.82
CA ASN A 516 16.49 29.01 14.40
C ASN A 516 15.02 28.59 14.18
N GLU A 517 14.77 27.31 13.91
CA GLU A 517 13.44 26.72 13.82
C GLU A 517 13.29 25.64 14.89
N ASP A 518 12.39 25.85 15.84
CA ASP A 518 11.96 24.77 16.71
C ASP A 518 10.89 23.96 16.00
N LYS A 519 11.30 22.78 15.55
CA LYS A 519 10.41 21.81 14.95
C LYS A 519 10.13 20.68 15.92
N CYS A 520 8.86 20.32 16.00
CA CYS A 520 8.42 19.08 16.64
C CYS A 520 7.74 18.25 15.56
N VAL A 521 8.13 16.99 15.44
CA VAL A 521 7.55 16.01 14.50
C VAL A 521 7.21 14.76 15.29
N GLU A 522 6.15 14.07 14.91
CA GLU A 522 5.75 12.84 15.57
C GLU A 522 5.16 11.87 14.58
N LEU A 523 5.39 10.59 14.84
CA LEU A 523 4.90 9.49 14.04
C LEU A 523 4.33 8.40 14.96
N PRO A 524 3.26 7.73 14.53
CA PRO A 524 2.78 6.57 15.26
C PRO A 524 3.77 5.42 15.09
N ALA A 525 3.95 4.65 16.14
CA ALA A 525 4.76 3.44 16.11
C ALA A 525 4.12 2.38 15.20
N LEU A 526 4.95 1.74 14.38
CA LEU A 526 4.55 0.70 13.45
C LEU A 526 5.08 -0.64 13.94
N TYR A 527 4.20 -1.52 14.42
CA TYR A 527 4.52 -2.91 14.69
C TYR A 527 4.04 -3.81 13.55
N ALA A 528 4.70 -4.94 13.35
CA ALA A 528 4.44 -5.88 12.26
C ALA A 528 3.00 -6.44 12.20
N ASP A 529 2.23 -6.30 13.29
CA ASP A 529 0.88 -6.84 13.47
C ASP A 529 -0.08 -5.92 14.26
N GLN A 530 0.22 -4.62 14.41
CA GLN A 530 -0.67 -3.67 15.14
C GLN A 530 -0.93 -2.39 14.34
N GLU A 531 -2.14 -1.85 14.48
CA GLU A 531 -2.53 -0.60 13.84
C GLU A 531 -1.87 0.62 14.50
N PRO A 532 -1.18 1.48 13.73
CA PRO A 532 -0.66 2.75 14.23
C PRO A 532 -1.82 3.71 14.55
N LEU A 533 -1.67 4.55 15.60
CA LEU A 533 -2.64 5.60 15.87
C LEU A 533 -2.74 6.60 14.69
N PRO A 534 -3.96 7.08 14.34
CA PRO A 534 -4.12 8.02 13.23
C PRO A 534 -3.45 9.36 13.53
N VAL A 535 -2.95 10.03 12.49
CA VAL A 535 -2.48 11.42 12.57
C VAL A 535 -3.66 12.33 12.26
N VAL A 536 -4.09 13.11 13.26
CA VAL A 536 -5.23 14.02 13.21
C VAL A 536 -4.76 15.45 12.95
N GLU A 537 -5.51 16.18 12.12
CA GLU A 537 -5.32 17.62 11.91
C GLU A 537 -6.29 18.41 12.81
N TYR A 538 -5.73 19.27 13.65
CA TYR A 538 -6.43 20.16 14.58
C TYR A 538 -6.39 21.59 14.02
N ALA A 539 -7.56 22.19 13.79
CA ALA A 539 -7.71 23.60 13.50
C ALA A 539 -7.89 24.39 14.81
N ILE A 540 -7.02 25.36 15.04
CA ILE A 540 -6.90 26.09 16.30
C ILE A 540 -7.23 27.54 16.04
N HIS A 541 -8.33 28.00 16.61
CA HIS A 541 -8.78 29.38 16.54
C HIS A 541 -8.37 30.09 17.83
N LEU A 542 -7.40 30.99 17.73
CA LEU A 542 -6.91 31.82 18.82
C LEU A 542 -7.64 33.16 18.82
N HIS A 543 -8.37 33.47 19.90
CA HIS A 543 -9.12 34.72 20.03
C HIS A 543 -8.36 35.72 20.88
N THR A 544 -7.86 36.79 20.26
CA THR A 544 -7.25 37.91 20.98
C THR A 544 -8.31 38.93 21.32
N GLY A 545 -8.37 39.37 22.57
CA GLY A 545 -9.51 40.16 23.01
C GLY A 545 -9.58 41.58 22.47
N ASP A 546 -10.75 42.18 22.57
CA ASP A 546 -11.03 43.53 22.06
C ASP A 546 -10.85 44.63 23.15
N LEU A 547 -9.78 44.51 23.95
CA LEU A 547 -9.43 45.49 24.97
C LEU A 547 -8.32 46.44 24.49
N LYS A 548 -8.23 47.64 25.06
CA LYS A 548 -7.15 48.57 24.72
C LYS A 548 -5.79 47.94 25.08
N LYS A 549 -4.86 47.90 24.11
CA LYS A 549 -3.52 47.27 24.22
C LYS A 549 -3.53 45.73 24.34
N SER A 550 -4.60 45.06 23.92
CA SER A 550 -4.66 43.59 23.92
C SER A 550 -3.79 42.92 22.85
N ASP A 551 -3.38 43.69 21.84
CA ASP A 551 -2.49 43.26 20.78
C ASP A 551 -1.09 42.98 21.30
N ALA A 552 -0.44 41.97 20.72
CA ALA A 552 0.89 41.59 21.12
C ALA A 552 1.73 41.09 19.94
N THR A 553 3.00 41.47 19.94
CA THR A 553 3.98 40.96 18.97
C THR A 553 5.08 40.20 19.71
N GLY A 554 5.37 38.98 19.27
CA GLY A 554 6.38 38.17 19.92
C GLY A 554 6.56 36.79 19.32
N GLU A 555 7.12 35.90 20.11
CA GLU A 555 7.26 34.48 19.81
C GLU A 555 6.20 33.70 20.59
N ALA A 556 5.50 32.79 19.91
CA ALA A 556 4.41 32.04 20.50
C ALA A 556 4.42 30.58 20.03
N TYR A 557 4.08 29.67 20.95
CA TYR A 557 3.84 28.28 20.62
C TYR A 557 2.64 27.74 21.40
N LEU A 558 2.07 26.65 20.91
CA LEU A 558 1.01 25.90 21.58
C LEU A 558 1.44 24.44 21.83
N CYS A 559 0.90 23.81 22.86
CA CYS A 559 0.93 22.35 23.02
C CYS A 559 -0.46 21.88 23.48
N ILE A 560 -1.10 21.03 22.68
CA ILE A 560 -2.41 20.44 22.99
C ILE A 560 -2.16 19.18 23.79
N GLN A 561 -2.81 19.05 24.95
CA GLN A 561 -2.68 17.87 25.80
C GLN A 561 -4.01 17.10 25.83
N GLY A 562 -3.95 15.81 25.51
CA GLY A 562 -5.07 14.89 25.60
C GLY A 562 -4.77 13.72 26.52
N GLU A 563 -5.79 12.90 26.74
CA GLU A 563 -5.74 11.70 27.58
C GLU A 563 -4.61 10.74 27.18
N LYS A 564 -4.36 10.59 25.87
CA LYS A 564 -3.37 9.63 25.35
C LYS A 564 -1.99 10.23 25.18
N SER A 565 -1.84 11.47 24.72
CA SER A 565 -0.53 12.10 24.55
C SER A 565 -0.67 13.62 24.40
N ASP A 566 0.44 14.32 24.21
CA ASP A 566 0.46 15.73 23.82
C ASP A 566 0.98 15.93 22.39
N SER A 567 0.65 17.07 21.77
CA SER A 567 1.09 17.41 20.42
C SER A 567 2.56 17.85 20.34
N GLY A 568 3.25 17.98 21.46
CA GLY A 568 4.47 18.77 21.54
C GLY A 568 4.26 20.26 21.38
N LYS A 569 5.35 20.99 21.55
CA LYS A 569 5.41 22.43 21.28
C LYS A 569 5.35 22.69 19.78
N ARG A 570 4.37 23.47 19.35
CA ARG A 570 4.08 23.81 17.97
C ARG A 570 4.12 25.32 17.82
N TRP A 571 5.14 25.80 17.14
CA TRP A 571 5.41 27.22 17.00
C TRP A 571 4.45 27.86 16.00
N LEU A 572 3.90 29.02 16.37
CA LEU A 572 2.88 29.72 15.60
C LEU A 572 3.49 30.74 14.63
N ASN A 573 4.73 31.15 14.88
CA ASN A 573 5.44 32.11 14.06
C ASN A 573 6.17 31.47 12.87
N SER A 574 6.27 32.21 11.76
CA SER A 574 7.09 31.81 10.60
C SER A 574 8.59 31.94 10.90
N ARG A 575 9.43 31.23 10.11
CA ARG A 575 10.90 31.20 10.25
C ARG A 575 11.48 32.61 10.47
N ASN A 576 12.10 32.83 11.62
CA ASN A 576 12.79 34.07 12.01
C ASN A 576 11.92 35.34 12.06
N SER A 577 10.59 35.23 12.02
CA SER A 577 9.68 36.38 12.12
C SER A 577 8.87 36.33 13.41
N GLN A 578 8.55 37.48 13.99
CA GLN A 578 7.59 37.57 15.09
C GLN A 578 6.18 37.34 14.57
N ILE A 579 5.32 36.78 15.40
CA ILE A 579 3.88 36.76 15.15
C ILE A 579 3.22 37.95 15.85
N THR A 580 2.28 38.58 15.14
CA THR A 580 1.46 39.67 15.66
C THR A 580 0.03 39.17 15.82
N PHE A 581 -0.46 39.19 17.04
CA PHE A 581 -1.87 38.93 17.35
C PHE A 581 -2.57 40.28 17.49
N ALA A 582 -3.43 40.64 16.54
CA ALA A 582 -4.10 41.92 16.58
C ALA A 582 -5.31 41.90 17.53
N ARG A 583 -5.61 43.08 18.07
CA ARG A 583 -6.79 43.30 18.91
C ARG A 583 -8.08 42.87 18.20
N GLY A 584 -8.89 42.06 18.86
CA GLY A 584 -10.17 41.56 18.34
C GLY A 584 -10.05 40.54 17.20
N GLN A 585 -8.84 40.09 16.87
CA GLN A 585 -8.59 39.16 15.77
C GLN A 585 -8.77 37.70 16.22
N VAL A 586 -9.20 36.87 15.27
CA VAL A 586 -9.15 35.41 15.37
C VAL A 586 -8.10 34.88 14.41
N ASP A 587 -7.05 34.30 14.96
CA ASP A 587 -5.97 33.68 14.20
C ASP A 587 -6.18 32.16 14.12
N VAL A 588 -6.09 31.61 12.92
CA VAL A 588 -6.37 30.18 12.68
C VAL A 588 -5.10 29.45 12.28
N PHE A 589 -4.76 28.41 13.02
CA PHE A 589 -3.60 27.55 12.77
C PHE A 589 -4.02 26.11 12.56
N LYS A 590 -3.23 25.35 11.79
CA LYS A 590 -3.43 23.92 11.59
C LYS A 590 -2.25 23.16 12.16
N ILE A 591 -2.53 22.18 13.01
CA ILE A 591 -1.52 21.33 13.64
C ILE A 591 -1.85 19.87 13.36
N LYS A 592 -0.87 19.12 12.88
CA LYS A 592 -0.98 17.66 12.78
C LYS A 592 -0.37 17.01 14.02
N ALA A 593 -1.09 16.04 14.58
CA ALA A 593 -0.62 15.28 15.73
C ALA A 593 -1.16 13.84 15.70
N VAL A 594 -0.37 12.87 16.16
CA VAL A 594 -0.84 11.51 16.43
C VAL A 594 -1.94 11.59 17.48
N TYR A 595 -3.07 10.91 17.23
CA TYR A 595 -4.32 11.03 17.98
C TYR A 595 -4.13 11.21 19.48
N LEU A 596 -4.57 12.37 19.98
CA LEU A 596 -4.33 12.80 21.35
C LEU A 596 -5.35 12.23 22.36
N GLY A 597 -6.43 11.62 21.88
CA GLY A 597 -7.57 11.21 22.72
C GLY A 597 -8.43 12.39 23.14
N GLN A 598 -9.15 12.25 24.25
CA GLN A 598 -9.96 13.35 24.78
C GLN A 598 -9.06 14.52 25.22
N LEU A 599 -9.29 15.71 24.65
CA LEU A 599 -8.50 16.90 24.99
C LEU A 599 -8.79 17.34 26.44
N SER A 600 -7.76 17.79 27.15
CA SER A 600 -7.84 18.14 28.57
C SER A 600 -7.39 19.57 28.85
N GLN A 601 -6.31 20.02 28.21
CA GLN A 601 -5.74 21.35 28.41
C GLN A 601 -4.89 21.77 27.21
N VAL A 602 -4.64 23.07 27.11
CA VAL A 602 -3.74 23.67 26.12
C VAL A 602 -2.70 24.49 26.85
N LEU A 603 -1.42 24.20 26.60
CA LEU A 603 -0.30 25.01 27.04
C LEU A 603 -0.01 26.07 25.98
N VAL A 604 0.04 27.33 26.41
CA VAL A 604 0.39 28.48 25.56
C VAL A 604 1.68 29.09 26.09
N GLY A 605 2.71 29.09 25.27
CA GLY A 605 3.95 29.80 25.55
C GLY A 605 4.00 31.10 24.78
N PHE A 606 4.30 32.21 25.45
CA PHE A 606 4.48 33.52 24.82
C PHE A 606 5.70 34.26 25.37
N LYS A 607 6.44 34.92 24.47
CA LYS A 607 7.56 35.79 24.80
C LYS A 607 7.52 37.05 23.95
N SER A 608 7.36 38.20 24.60
CA SER A 608 7.43 39.51 23.95
C SER A 608 8.81 40.14 24.09
N LEU A 609 9.34 40.71 22.99
CA LEU A 609 10.58 41.49 23.00
C LEU A 609 10.35 42.97 23.36
N LYS A 610 9.11 43.47 23.23
CA LYS A 610 8.74 44.88 23.47
C LYS A 610 8.05 45.12 24.81
N LYS A 611 7.93 44.07 25.64
CA LYS A 611 7.12 44.02 26.87
C LYS A 611 5.61 44.18 26.63
N ASP A 612 5.15 43.74 25.46
CA ASP A 612 3.72 43.68 25.18
C ASP A 612 3.06 42.68 26.12
N GLN A 613 1.81 42.95 26.47
CA GLN A 613 0.95 42.03 27.20
C GLN A 613 -0.06 41.50 26.20
N TRP A 614 -0.23 40.19 26.14
CA TRP A 614 -1.18 39.59 25.23
C TRP A 614 -2.45 39.23 25.98
N PHE A 615 -3.58 39.85 25.63
CA PHE A 615 -4.86 39.45 26.23
C PHE A 615 -5.48 38.34 25.39
N LEU A 616 -5.34 37.10 25.85
CA LEU A 616 -5.92 35.93 25.21
C LEU A 616 -7.29 35.63 25.82
N GLU A 617 -8.36 35.75 25.03
CA GLU A 617 -9.72 35.47 25.49
C GLU A 617 -9.96 33.96 25.62
N LYS A 618 -9.78 33.25 24.51
CA LYS A 618 -10.04 31.81 24.42
C LYS A 618 -9.32 31.17 23.24
N ILE A 619 -9.22 29.86 23.31
CA ILE A 619 -8.78 29.00 22.21
C ILE A 619 -9.92 28.05 21.89
N VAL A 620 -10.28 27.95 20.61
CA VAL A 620 -11.25 26.97 20.12
C VAL A 620 -10.51 25.99 19.23
N ILE A 621 -10.49 24.72 19.62
CA ILE A 621 -9.89 23.65 18.83
C ILE A 621 -11.00 22.85 18.16
N LYS A 622 -10.88 22.69 16.85
CA LYS A 622 -11.75 21.87 16.02
C LYS A 622 -10.92 20.77 15.38
N GLU A 623 -11.36 19.54 15.46
CA GLU A 623 -10.73 18.48 14.69
C GLU A 623 -11.23 18.60 13.24
N VAL A 624 -10.33 18.66 12.26
CA VAL A 624 -10.72 18.91 10.85
C VAL A 624 -11.59 17.78 10.29
N LEU A 625 -11.42 16.55 10.82
CA LEU A 625 -12.28 15.40 10.51
C LEU A 625 -13.62 15.41 11.27
N TYR A 626 -13.75 16.22 12.32
CA TYR A 626 -14.94 16.35 13.18
C TYR A 626 -15.26 17.84 13.43
N PRO A 627 -15.65 18.62 12.41
CA PRO A 627 -15.78 20.08 12.50
C PRO A 627 -16.88 20.57 13.46
N PHE A 628 -17.68 19.66 14.03
CA PHE A 628 -18.78 19.92 14.95
C PHE A 628 -18.43 19.69 16.44
N SER A 629 -17.26 19.14 16.75
CA SER A 629 -16.72 19.10 18.11
C SER A 629 -15.80 20.30 18.32
N GLU A 630 -16.31 21.33 19.00
CA GLU A 630 -15.52 22.48 19.41
C GLU A 630 -15.07 22.31 20.86
N HIS A 631 -13.76 22.28 21.07
CA HIS A 631 -13.16 22.27 22.40
C HIS A 631 -12.76 23.70 22.76
N VAL A 632 -13.43 24.27 23.77
CA VAL A 632 -13.25 25.68 24.16
C VAL A 632 -12.43 25.77 25.44
N PHE A 633 -11.26 26.39 25.32
CA PHE A 633 -10.33 26.68 26.41
C PHE A 633 -10.40 28.18 26.69
N VAL A 634 -11.02 28.59 27.80
CA VAL A 634 -11.20 30.01 28.14
C VAL A 634 -10.09 30.44 29.08
N HIS A 635 -9.33 31.45 28.68
CA HIS A 635 -8.29 32.07 29.51
C HIS A 635 -8.78 33.40 30.08
N ASN A 636 -9.22 34.31 29.20
CA ASN A 636 -9.78 35.63 29.51
C ASN A 636 -8.91 36.45 30.49
N ASP A 637 -7.60 36.39 30.30
CA ASP A 637 -6.61 37.12 31.11
C ASP A 637 -5.40 37.50 30.25
N TRP A 638 -4.54 38.35 30.82
CA TRP A 638 -3.30 38.79 30.21
C TRP A 638 -2.21 37.73 30.38
N ILE A 639 -1.73 37.21 29.27
CA ILE A 639 -0.45 36.51 29.18
C ILE A 639 0.65 37.59 29.21
N ASN A 640 1.03 38.03 30.43
CA ASN A 640 2.35 38.56 30.85
C ASN A 640 2.23 39.48 32.09
N LYS A 641 2.90 39.12 33.21
CA LYS A 641 3.33 40.07 34.25
C LYS A 641 4.81 39.83 34.60
N SER A 642 5.71 40.45 33.84
CA SER A 642 7.12 40.76 34.16
C SER A 642 8.19 39.65 34.06
N SER A 643 8.54 39.23 32.83
CA SER A 643 9.88 38.65 32.58
C SER A 643 10.46 39.21 31.28
N LYS A 644 11.72 39.69 31.33
CA LYS A 644 12.49 40.17 30.17
C LYS A 644 13.30 39.06 29.49
N LYS A 645 13.39 37.85 30.08
CA LYS A 645 14.37 36.83 29.68
C LYS A 645 13.76 35.49 29.25
N ASP A 646 12.63 35.09 29.80
CA ASP A 646 12.08 33.73 29.63
C ASP A 646 10.65 33.73 29.07
N PHE A 647 10.26 32.62 28.42
CA PHE A 647 8.88 32.38 27.99
C PHE A 647 7.94 32.32 29.20
N VAL A 648 6.76 32.94 29.08
CA VAL A 648 5.65 32.73 30.00
C VAL A 648 4.81 31.58 29.46
N GLU A 649 4.68 30.50 30.21
CA GLU A 649 3.85 29.34 29.88
C GLU A 649 2.57 29.38 30.73
N VAL A 650 1.42 29.30 30.08
CA VAL A 650 0.10 29.26 30.73
C VAL A 650 -0.60 27.96 30.34
N ALA A 651 -1.01 27.17 31.33
CA ALA A 651 -1.89 26.03 31.13
C ALA A 651 -3.35 26.48 31.20
N ILE A 652 -4.07 26.31 30.11
CA ILE A 652 -5.48 26.66 29.99
C ILE A 652 -6.29 25.35 29.96
N PRO A 653 -7.00 25.00 31.04
CA PRO A 653 -7.80 23.78 31.08
C PRO A 653 -9.00 23.89 30.15
N LEU A 654 -9.47 22.75 29.65
CA LEU A 654 -10.72 22.65 28.91
C LEU A 654 -11.87 23.10 29.80
N LYS A 655 -12.61 24.12 29.37
CA LYS A 655 -13.73 24.66 30.15
C LYS A 655 -15.05 24.07 29.68
N GLU A 656 -15.28 24.09 28.37
CA GLU A 656 -16.51 23.63 27.75
C GLU A 656 -16.15 22.85 26.48
N THR A 657 -16.65 21.62 26.37
CA THR A 657 -16.75 20.94 25.08
C THR A 657 -18.12 21.26 24.53
N SER A 658 -18.20 22.26 23.67
CA SER A 658 -19.37 22.42 22.82
C SER A 658 -19.25 21.41 21.67
N VAL A 659 -19.52 20.14 21.99
CA VAL A 659 -20.50 19.45 21.14
C VAL A 659 -21.74 20.32 21.21
N THR A 660 -22.46 20.54 20.12
CA THR A 660 -23.82 21.10 20.21
C THR A 660 -24.66 20.28 21.21
N SER A 661 -24.63 20.67 22.48
CA SER A 661 -25.21 20.01 23.63
C SER A 661 -25.67 21.12 24.58
N LEU A 662 -26.87 21.64 24.32
CA LEU A 662 -27.52 22.52 25.28
C LEU A 662 -28.23 21.66 26.32
N LEU A 663 -27.62 21.58 27.50
CA LEU A 663 -28.25 21.37 28.81
C LEU A 663 -29.57 20.59 28.78
N THR A 664 -29.48 19.27 28.85
CA THR A 664 -30.59 18.43 29.30
C THR A 664 -30.84 18.78 30.77
N LYS A 665 -31.83 19.65 31.05
CA LYS A 665 -32.61 19.45 32.27
C LYS A 665 -33.11 18.01 32.17
N LYS A 666 -32.68 17.15 33.11
CA LYS A 666 -33.16 15.77 33.24
C LYS A 666 -34.67 15.78 33.46
N PHE A 667 -35.42 15.91 32.38
CA PHE A 667 -36.68 15.23 32.23
C PHE A 667 -36.36 14.01 31.42
N TYR A 668 -36.67 12.83 31.95
CA TYR A 668 -36.70 11.60 31.18
C TYR A 668 -37.86 11.68 30.19
N THR A 669 -37.78 12.58 29.21
CA THR A 669 -38.70 12.59 28.08
C THR A 669 -38.18 11.58 27.08
N ILE A 670 -38.93 10.49 26.90
CA ILE A 670 -38.73 9.57 25.80
C ILE A 670 -39.19 10.33 24.54
N SER A 671 -38.34 10.37 23.51
CA SER A 671 -38.68 10.95 22.22
C SER A 671 -39.98 10.33 21.70
N ARG A 672 -40.97 11.14 21.30
CA ARG A 672 -42.15 10.64 20.59
C ARG A 672 -41.89 10.53 19.09
N GLY A 673 -40.62 10.65 18.67
CA GLY A 673 -40.19 10.52 17.29
C GLY A 673 -40.56 11.72 16.43
N ARG A 674 -40.70 12.92 16.99
CA ARG A 674 -40.95 14.15 16.22
C ARG A 674 -39.67 14.97 16.12
N TRP A 675 -39.15 15.10 14.91
CA TRP A 675 -37.86 15.75 14.64
C TRP A 675 -38.06 16.95 13.72
N GLN A 676 -37.35 18.03 13.98
CA GLN A 676 -37.22 19.17 13.09
C GLN A 676 -35.95 18.98 12.25
N ALA A 677 -36.06 19.11 10.93
CA ALA A 677 -34.96 18.92 10.00
C ALA A 677 -34.60 20.24 9.30
N TRP A 678 -33.31 20.48 9.09
CA TRP A 678 -32.78 21.56 8.26
C TRP A 678 -31.91 20.95 7.17
N VAL A 679 -32.20 21.29 5.92
CA VAL A 679 -31.45 20.81 4.75
C VAL A 679 -31.07 22.03 3.93
N HIS A 680 -29.77 22.26 3.71
CA HIS A 680 -29.28 23.34 2.86
C HIS A 680 -28.57 22.76 1.64
N CYS A 681 -29.12 23.05 0.46
CA CYS A 681 -28.54 22.66 -0.81
C CYS A 681 -28.28 23.86 -1.72
N THR A 682 -27.30 23.73 -2.61
CA THR A 682 -27.08 24.65 -3.73
C THR A 682 -27.23 23.90 -5.05
N GLN A 683 -27.32 24.67 -6.15
CA GLN A 683 -27.53 24.11 -7.50
C GLN A 683 -28.86 23.35 -7.64
N VAL A 684 -29.88 23.77 -6.88
CA VAL A 684 -31.22 23.22 -6.94
C VAL A 684 -31.89 23.69 -8.25
N PRO A 685 -32.42 22.79 -9.09
CA PRO A 685 -33.18 23.16 -10.29
C PRO A 685 -34.44 23.96 -9.96
N GLU A 686 -34.97 24.72 -10.93
CA GLU A 686 -36.24 25.43 -10.76
C GLU A 686 -37.41 24.46 -10.49
N ASP A 687 -37.42 23.31 -11.17
CA ASP A 687 -38.33 22.20 -10.89
C ASP A 687 -37.67 21.19 -9.94
N ILE A 688 -37.99 21.29 -8.65
CA ILE A 688 -37.45 20.40 -7.62
C ILE A 688 -38.02 18.97 -7.82
N PRO A 689 -37.18 17.95 -8.02
CA PRO A 689 -37.66 16.58 -8.17
C PRO A 689 -38.27 16.06 -6.86
N ASP A 690 -39.05 14.98 -6.94
CA ASP A 690 -39.65 14.37 -5.73
C ASP A 690 -38.58 13.65 -4.91
N ILE A 691 -38.07 14.34 -3.90
CA ILE A 691 -37.05 13.85 -2.96
C ILE A 691 -37.76 13.35 -1.70
N GLN A 692 -37.54 12.08 -1.38
CA GLN A 692 -38.01 11.46 -0.14
C GLN A 692 -36.85 11.28 0.83
N VAL A 693 -37.15 11.32 2.13
CA VAL A 693 -36.19 11.07 3.21
C VAL A 693 -36.70 9.95 4.10
N VAL A 694 -35.79 9.04 4.46
CA VAL A 694 -36.01 7.96 5.43
C VAL A 694 -34.94 8.07 6.50
N VAL A 695 -35.35 7.98 7.76
CA VAL A 695 -34.45 8.01 8.92
C VAL A 695 -34.33 6.59 9.48
N PHE A 696 -33.11 6.12 9.69
CA PHE A 696 -32.80 4.79 10.21
C PHE A 696 -32.28 4.88 11.64
N GLY A 697 -32.63 3.89 12.46
CA GLY A 697 -32.14 3.74 13.81
C GLY A 697 -32.06 2.27 14.23
N ARG A 698 -31.56 2.02 15.44
CA ARG A 698 -31.27 0.66 15.92
C ARG A 698 -32.46 -0.30 16.03
N LYS A 699 -33.70 0.21 16.05
CA LYS A 699 -34.92 -0.60 16.12
C LYS A 699 -35.68 -0.66 14.79
N GLY A 700 -35.21 0.00 13.73
CA GLY A 700 -35.89 0.04 12.44
C GLY A 700 -35.71 1.37 11.71
N LYS A 701 -36.63 1.69 10.80
CA LYS A 701 -36.61 2.92 10.00
C LYS A 701 -37.96 3.62 9.98
N SER A 702 -37.95 4.93 9.75
CA SER A 702 -39.16 5.73 9.59
C SER A 702 -39.87 5.41 8.26
N PRO A 703 -41.16 5.76 8.12
CA PRO A 703 -41.78 5.88 6.80
C PRO A 703 -41.02 6.90 5.93
N ALA A 704 -41.03 6.67 4.62
CA ALA A 704 -40.51 7.63 3.65
C ALA A 704 -41.39 8.90 3.64
N GLN A 705 -40.76 10.05 3.73
CA GLN A 705 -41.43 11.35 3.83
C GLN A 705 -40.88 12.31 2.78
N LYS A 706 -41.74 13.11 2.16
CA LYS A 706 -41.32 14.12 1.19
C LYS A 706 -40.52 15.23 1.86
N VAL A 707 -39.38 15.60 1.29
CA VAL A 707 -38.57 16.74 1.73
C VAL A 707 -39.31 18.03 1.36
N GLN A 708 -39.62 18.86 2.36
CA GLN A 708 -40.47 20.04 2.15
C GLN A 708 -39.70 21.23 1.56
N ASN A 709 -38.43 21.39 1.92
CA ASN A 709 -37.57 22.46 1.41
C ASN A 709 -36.09 22.08 1.50
N LEU A 710 -35.25 22.75 0.71
CA LEU A 710 -33.79 22.57 0.64
C LEU A 710 -33.02 23.87 0.92
N ASN A 711 -33.68 24.88 1.50
CA ASN A 711 -33.15 26.24 1.68
C ASN A 711 -32.79 26.57 3.14
N ASP A 712 -32.45 25.56 3.94
CA ASP A 712 -32.15 25.66 5.38
C ASP A 712 -33.33 26.15 6.23
N ASN A 713 -34.57 26.09 5.73
CA ASN A 713 -35.75 26.34 6.55
C ASN A 713 -36.18 25.04 7.28
N PRO A 714 -36.53 25.13 8.58
CA PRO A 714 -36.92 23.95 9.31
C PRO A 714 -38.23 23.34 8.78
N PHE A 715 -38.27 22.01 8.68
CA PHE A 715 -39.52 21.26 8.47
C PHE A 715 -39.63 20.07 9.42
N LEU A 716 -40.85 19.54 9.58
CA LEU A 716 -41.12 18.45 10.52
C LEU A 716 -40.95 17.08 9.86
N LEU A 717 -40.26 16.17 10.54
CA LEU A 717 -40.16 14.75 10.24
C LEU A 717 -40.77 13.93 11.39
N THR A 718 -41.64 12.99 11.01
CA THR A 718 -42.24 12.01 11.93
C THR A 718 -41.48 10.70 11.80
N VAL A 719 -40.56 10.48 12.74
CA VAL A 719 -39.61 9.35 12.74
C VAL A 719 -40.17 8.13 13.49
N GLY A 720 -40.92 8.35 14.58
CA GLY A 720 -41.37 7.28 15.49
C GLY A 720 -40.29 6.77 16.45
N ASP A 721 -40.56 5.67 17.19
CA ASP A 721 -39.56 5.00 18.04
C ASP A 721 -38.75 3.99 17.23
N ILE A 722 -37.71 4.48 16.55
CA ILE A 722 -36.74 3.65 15.81
C ILE A 722 -35.45 3.42 16.60
N GLY A 723 -35.46 3.73 17.90
CA GLY A 723 -34.26 3.75 18.74
C GLY A 723 -33.26 4.85 18.34
N ASP A 724 -31.99 4.64 18.68
CA ASP A 724 -30.92 5.59 18.33
C ASP A 724 -30.80 5.72 16.81
N ILE A 725 -31.00 6.93 16.28
CA ILE A 725 -30.80 7.24 14.86
C ILE A 725 -29.33 6.95 14.47
N THR A 726 -29.14 6.22 13.37
CA THR A 726 -27.83 5.78 12.86
C THR A 726 -27.49 6.41 11.51
N LYS A 727 -28.48 6.59 10.63
CA LYS A 727 -28.30 7.22 9.31
C LYS A 727 -29.58 7.87 8.78
N VAL A 728 -29.45 8.70 7.76
CA VAL A 728 -30.53 9.27 6.96
C VAL A 728 -30.27 8.96 5.49
N SER A 729 -31.31 8.57 4.76
CA SER A 729 -31.23 8.32 3.32
C SER A 729 -32.17 9.25 2.57
N PHE A 730 -31.64 9.94 1.56
CA PHE A 730 -32.43 10.68 0.58
C PHE A 730 -32.61 9.83 -0.67
N MET A 731 -33.83 9.78 -1.21
CA MET A 731 -34.19 8.99 -2.37
C MET A 731 -34.85 9.86 -3.42
N LEU A 732 -34.44 9.70 -4.68
CA LEU A 732 -35.02 10.38 -5.82
C LEU A 732 -36.12 9.50 -6.44
N SER A 733 -37.36 10.00 -6.51
CA SER A 733 -38.52 9.25 -7.03
C SER A 733 -38.88 9.59 -8.50
N GLY A 734 -37.96 10.21 -9.25
CA GLY A 734 -38.21 10.74 -10.60
C GLY A 734 -37.04 10.55 -11.58
N PRO A 735 -37.12 11.11 -12.81
CA PRO A 735 -36.08 10.97 -13.82
C PRO A 735 -34.75 11.61 -13.39
N CYS A 736 -33.66 11.13 -14.01
CA CYS A 736 -32.29 11.54 -13.73
C CYS A 736 -32.14 13.07 -13.80
N LEU A 737 -31.44 13.65 -12.82
CA LEU A 737 -31.14 15.07 -12.81
C LEU A 737 -30.04 15.37 -13.83
N GLY A 738 -30.27 16.30 -14.77
CA GLY A 738 -29.24 16.76 -15.70
C GLY A 738 -28.10 17.58 -15.05
N ARG A 739 -28.21 17.87 -13.74
CA ARG A 739 -27.20 18.54 -12.91
C ARG A 739 -27.39 18.13 -11.44
N GLY A 740 -26.30 17.79 -10.76
CA GLY A 740 -26.32 17.31 -9.37
C GLY A 740 -26.66 18.42 -8.37
N ILE A 741 -27.50 18.10 -7.38
CA ILE A 741 -27.83 18.99 -6.26
C ILE A 741 -26.73 18.86 -5.22
N LYS A 742 -26.10 19.96 -4.80
CA LYS A 742 -25.01 19.91 -3.80
C LYS A 742 -25.56 20.10 -2.39
N LEU A 743 -25.29 19.15 -1.50
CA LEU A 743 -25.68 19.25 -0.09
C LEU A 743 -24.57 19.95 0.70
N HIS A 744 -24.92 21.00 1.42
CA HIS A 744 -23.97 21.72 2.28
C HIS A 744 -24.21 21.47 3.76
N LYS A 745 -25.46 21.24 4.17
CA LYS A 745 -25.83 21.09 5.59
C LYS A 745 -27.04 20.19 5.74
N LEU A 746 -26.97 19.29 6.72
CA LEU A 746 -28.08 18.50 7.22
C LEU A 746 -28.04 18.47 8.75
N ARG A 747 -29.18 18.78 9.38
CA ARG A 747 -29.35 18.72 10.84
C ARG A 747 -30.72 18.17 11.18
N LEU A 748 -30.79 17.34 12.22
CA LEU A 748 -32.04 16.93 12.85
C LEU A 748 -32.06 17.38 14.31
N ARG A 749 -33.21 17.82 14.82
CA ARG A 749 -33.44 18.16 16.22
C ARG A 749 -34.71 17.51 16.74
N ASP A 750 -34.60 16.74 17.80
CA ASP A 750 -35.73 16.15 18.49
C ASP A 750 -36.53 17.25 19.21
N LEU A 751 -37.84 17.33 18.95
CA LEU A 751 -38.71 18.34 19.57
C LEU A 751 -39.02 18.05 21.04
N ASP A 752 -38.95 16.79 21.46
CA ASP A 752 -39.30 16.34 22.81
C ASP A 752 -38.06 16.29 23.72
N THR A 753 -36.93 15.76 23.22
CA THR A 753 -35.67 15.62 24.01
C THR A 753 -34.71 16.80 23.83
N LYS A 754 -34.92 17.62 22.79
CA LYS A 754 -34.01 18.68 22.33
C LYS A 754 -32.64 18.17 21.87
N GLN A 755 -32.45 16.86 21.71
CA GLN A 755 -31.26 16.27 21.11
C GLN A 755 -31.08 16.76 19.68
N GLU A 756 -29.84 17.03 19.28
CA GLU A 756 -29.50 17.39 17.90
C GLU A 756 -28.54 16.37 17.30
N LEU A 757 -28.69 16.11 16.00
CA LEU A 757 -27.84 15.23 15.21
C LEU A 757 -27.34 15.97 13.97
N GLY A 758 -26.03 15.92 13.78
CA GLY A 758 -25.35 16.38 12.57
C GLY A 758 -25.01 15.24 11.63
N PHE A 759 -24.65 15.59 10.40
CA PHE A 759 -24.28 14.65 9.34
C PHE A 759 -23.09 15.23 8.57
N HIS A 760 -22.18 14.39 8.10
CA HIS A 760 -21.06 14.84 7.26
C HIS A 760 -21.57 15.21 5.88
N THR A 761 -21.20 16.37 5.34
CA THR A 761 -21.74 16.91 4.07
C THR A 761 -20.67 17.46 3.13
N GLU A 762 -19.38 17.36 3.46
CA GLU A 762 -18.33 17.97 2.64
C GLU A 762 -18.17 17.23 1.30
N ALA A 763 -18.39 17.96 0.20
CA ALA A 763 -18.22 17.53 -1.20
C ALA A 763 -19.22 16.49 -1.75
N GLN A 764 -20.37 16.26 -1.10
CA GLN A 764 -21.39 15.33 -1.62
C GLN A 764 -22.45 16.03 -2.50
N CYS A 765 -22.63 15.49 -3.71
CA CYS A 765 -23.87 15.68 -4.46
C CYS A 765 -24.93 14.76 -3.85
N LEU A 766 -26.14 15.28 -3.61
CA LEU A 766 -27.29 14.52 -3.13
C LEU A 766 -27.71 13.43 -4.11
N PHE A 767 -27.46 13.61 -5.41
CA PHE A 767 -27.70 12.63 -6.47
C PHE A 767 -26.68 12.86 -7.60
N GLY A 768 -26.25 11.79 -8.26
CA GLY A 768 -25.29 11.85 -9.38
C GLY A 768 -25.85 12.53 -10.63
N GLU A 769 -24.98 13.20 -11.40
CA GLU A 769 -25.33 13.94 -12.64
C GLU A 769 -25.79 13.06 -13.80
N ASP A 770 -25.45 11.77 -13.78
CA ASP A 770 -25.80 10.76 -14.78
C ASP A 770 -27.01 9.91 -14.35
N GLY A 771 -27.65 10.23 -13.22
CA GLY A 771 -28.76 9.45 -12.65
C GLY A 771 -28.39 8.09 -12.08
N SER A 772 -27.08 7.84 -11.96
CA SER A 772 -26.46 6.66 -11.39
C SER A 772 -26.85 6.37 -9.94
N GLU A 773 -26.97 7.42 -9.16
CA GLU A 773 -27.16 7.35 -7.72
C GLU A 773 -28.52 7.96 -7.39
N THR A 774 -29.49 7.07 -7.20
CA THR A 774 -30.87 7.41 -6.83
C THR A 774 -31.04 7.55 -5.33
N VAL A 775 -30.04 7.14 -4.54
CA VAL A 775 -30.06 7.16 -3.08
C VAL A 775 -28.74 7.72 -2.55
N THR A 776 -28.82 8.69 -1.65
CA THR A 776 -27.67 9.21 -0.88
C THR A 776 -27.89 8.95 0.59
N GLU A 777 -26.92 8.33 1.25
CA GLU A 777 -26.98 7.96 2.66
C GLU A 777 -25.95 8.74 3.47
N LEU A 778 -26.36 9.22 4.65
CA LEU A 778 -25.54 10.03 5.54
C LEU A 778 -25.60 9.44 6.95
N ALA A 779 -24.44 9.06 7.49
CA ALA A 779 -24.36 8.56 8.85
C ALA A 779 -24.56 9.69 9.88
N ALA A 780 -25.30 9.40 10.94
CA ALA A 780 -25.50 10.33 12.04
C ALA A 780 -24.18 10.50 12.81
N VAL A 781 -23.76 11.74 13.00
CA VAL A 781 -22.53 12.11 13.72
C VAL A 781 -22.85 12.34 15.18
N ARG A 782 -22.07 11.68 16.05
CA ARG A 782 -22.17 11.81 17.50
C ARG A 782 -20.77 11.95 18.13
N PRO A 783 -20.64 12.61 19.29
CA PRO A 783 -19.34 12.76 19.97
C PRO A 783 -18.92 11.53 20.76
N ASP A 784 -19.91 10.76 21.24
CA ASP A 784 -19.71 9.59 22.08
C ASP A 784 -19.50 8.30 21.26
N LYS A 785 -19.81 8.33 19.95
CA LYS A 785 -19.74 7.17 19.05
C LYS A 785 -19.28 7.59 17.66
N PRO A 786 -18.34 6.88 17.03
CA PRO A 786 -17.97 7.14 15.64
C PRO A 786 -19.19 6.93 14.72
N PRO A 787 -19.33 7.74 13.65
CA PRO A 787 -20.37 7.53 12.65
C PRO A 787 -20.16 6.19 11.93
N LEU A 788 -21.25 5.58 11.46
CA LEU A 788 -21.16 4.42 10.56
C LEU A 788 -20.43 4.84 9.28
N MET A 789 -19.47 4.02 8.83
CA MET A 789 -18.70 4.31 7.63
C MET A 789 -19.53 4.01 6.37
N GLU A 790 -19.22 4.71 5.28
CA GLU A 790 -19.67 4.31 3.95
C GLU A 790 -18.92 3.06 3.52
N VAL A 791 -19.66 2.04 3.06
CA VAL A 791 -19.13 0.76 2.59
C VAL A 791 -19.49 0.60 1.12
N LEU A 792 -18.53 0.10 0.33
CA LEU A 792 -18.76 -0.28 -1.06
C LEU A 792 -19.21 -1.74 -1.09
N TYR A 793 -20.43 -1.97 -1.57
CA TYR A 793 -20.98 -3.29 -1.81
C TYR A 793 -20.82 -3.62 -3.29
N SER A 794 -20.06 -4.67 -3.61
CA SER A 794 -19.99 -5.25 -4.95
C SER A 794 -21.06 -6.34 -5.06
N LEU A 795 -21.95 -6.21 -6.05
CA LEU A 795 -23.05 -7.12 -6.32
C LEU A 795 -22.75 -7.87 -7.61
N SER A 796 -22.53 -9.18 -7.51
CA SER A 796 -22.43 -10.08 -8.66
C SER A 796 -23.78 -10.74 -8.89
N VAL A 797 -24.46 -10.35 -9.97
CA VAL A 797 -25.78 -10.83 -10.34
C VAL A 797 -25.63 -11.89 -11.44
N HIS A 798 -26.03 -13.12 -11.15
CA HIS A 798 -25.90 -14.26 -12.07
C HIS A 798 -27.21 -14.49 -12.81
N THR A 799 -27.24 -14.19 -14.11
CA THR A 799 -28.35 -14.57 -14.97
C THR A 799 -28.21 -16.04 -15.36
N GLY A 800 -29.26 -16.84 -15.17
CA GLY A 800 -29.16 -18.27 -15.42
C GLY A 800 -29.04 -18.63 -16.89
N THR A 801 -28.81 -19.91 -17.16
CA THR A 801 -28.45 -20.43 -18.49
C THR A 801 -29.64 -21.01 -19.27
N LEU A 802 -30.87 -20.88 -18.79
CA LEU A 802 -32.07 -21.33 -19.50
C LEU A 802 -32.31 -20.50 -20.79
N PRO A 803 -32.97 -21.05 -21.82
CA PRO A 803 -33.33 -20.28 -23.01
C PRO A 803 -34.15 -19.03 -22.63
N ALA A 804 -33.83 -17.88 -23.27
CA ALA A 804 -34.47 -16.58 -23.02
C ALA A 804 -34.36 -16.06 -21.58
N SER A 805 -33.33 -16.45 -20.82
CA SER A 805 -33.13 -16.01 -19.43
C SER A 805 -32.70 -14.56 -19.25
N GLY A 806 -32.25 -13.90 -20.32
CA GLY A 806 -31.77 -12.52 -20.26
C GLY A 806 -32.90 -11.48 -20.24
N THR A 807 -32.59 -10.26 -19.80
CA THR A 807 -33.56 -9.16 -19.72
C THR A 807 -32.95 -7.81 -20.07
N ASP A 808 -33.77 -6.97 -20.68
CA ASP A 808 -33.53 -5.55 -20.97
C ASP A 808 -34.24 -4.61 -19.98
N ALA A 809 -34.98 -5.18 -19.01
CA ALA A 809 -35.75 -4.43 -18.04
C ALA A 809 -34.87 -3.73 -16.99
N ASP A 810 -35.37 -2.62 -16.47
CA ASP A 810 -34.74 -1.94 -15.34
C ASP A 810 -34.86 -2.78 -14.06
N ILE A 811 -33.72 -3.22 -13.54
CA ILE A 811 -33.61 -4.00 -12.31
C ILE A 811 -33.34 -3.08 -11.12
N PHE A 812 -34.09 -3.33 -10.04
CA PHE A 812 -33.94 -2.65 -8.76
C PHE A 812 -33.59 -3.66 -7.68
N ILE A 813 -32.74 -3.23 -6.76
CA ILE A 813 -32.28 -4.03 -5.64
C ILE A 813 -32.39 -3.25 -4.32
N THR A 814 -32.77 -3.96 -3.26
CA THR A 814 -32.65 -3.46 -1.88
C THR A 814 -31.95 -4.51 -1.03
N VAL A 815 -30.82 -4.15 -0.43
CA VAL A 815 -30.03 -5.05 0.43
C VAL A 815 -30.36 -4.75 1.89
N PHE A 816 -30.65 -5.78 2.67
CA PHE A 816 -31.02 -5.67 4.09
C PHE A 816 -29.95 -6.27 4.98
N GLY A 817 -29.56 -5.54 6.03
CA GLY A 817 -28.72 -6.02 7.12
C GLY A 817 -29.23 -5.58 8.49
N ASP A 818 -28.50 -5.96 9.55
CA ASP A 818 -28.87 -5.67 10.94
C ASP A 818 -28.72 -4.19 11.33
N GLN A 819 -28.01 -3.37 10.54
CA GLN A 819 -27.88 -1.91 10.72
C GLN A 819 -28.80 -1.09 9.79
N GLY A 820 -29.67 -1.74 9.01
CA GLY A 820 -30.63 -1.09 8.12
C GLY A 820 -30.65 -1.69 6.72
N ASP A 821 -31.17 -0.95 5.75
CA ASP A 821 -31.17 -1.34 4.34
C ASP A 821 -30.61 -0.25 3.44
N SER A 822 -30.27 -0.63 2.20
CA SER A 822 -29.68 0.25 1.18
C SER A 822 -30.68 1.20 0.51
N CYS A 823 -31.96 1.14 0.90
CA CYS A 823 -33.10 1.58 0.10
C CYS A 823 -33.12 0.93 -1.31
N LYS A 824 -34.18 1.21 -2.07
CA LYS A 824 -34.36 0.72 -3.44
C LYS A 824 -33.37 1.43 -4.37
N ARG A 825 -32.52 0.65 -5.05
CA ARG A 825 -31.48 1.15 -5.94
C ARG A 825 -31.61 0.52 -7.31
N ARG A 826 -31.47 1.31 -8.36
CA ARG A 826 -31.41 0.80 -9.74
C ARG A 826 -30.01 0.28 -10.02
N LEU A 827 -29.90 -0.94 -10.57
CA LEU A 827 -28.62 -1.48 -11.01
C LEU A 827 -28.22 -0.85 -12.35
N LYS A 828 -26.95 -0.43 -12.47
CA LYS A 828 -26.38 0.02 -13.75
C LYS A 828 -26.07 -1.20 -14.62
N HIS A 829 -26.29 -1.06 -15.93
CA HIS A 829 -26.21 -2.02 -17.05
C HIS A 829 -27.58 -2.59 -17.46
N SER A 830 -28.04 -2.20 -18.65
CA SER A 830 -29.37 -2.49 -19.20
C SER A 830 -29.45 -3.80 -19.99
N ILE A 831 -28.44 -4.67 -19.88
CA ILE A 831 -28.40 -5.91 -20.67
C ILE A 831 -27.89 -7.03 -19.78
N PHE A 832 -28.82 -7.77 -19.18
CA PHE A 832 -28.53 -8.99 -18.46
C PHE A 832 -28.60 -10.14 -19.46
N GLU A 833 -27.46 -10.56 -20.00
CA GLU A 833 -27.42 -11.63 -20.99
C GLU A 833 -27.44 -13.02 -20.34
N ARG A 834 -27.95 -13.99 -21.11
CA ARG A 834 -28.03 -15.39 -20.69
C ARG A 834 -26.66 -15.93 -20.26
N GLY A 835 -26.59 -16.50 -19.06
CA GLY A 835 -25.39 -17.12 -18.51
C GLY A 835 -24.26 -16.15 -18.12
N GLN A 836 -24.50 -14.83 -18.20
CA GLN A 836 -23.52 -13.83 -17.82
C GLN A 836 -23.62 -13.46 -16.34
N VAL A 837 -22.51 -12.97 -15.80
CA VAL A 837 -22.44 -12.38 -14.46
C VAL A 837 -22.25 -10.88 -14.63
N CYS A 838 -23.23 -10.11 -14.17
CA CYS A 838 -23.15 -8.66 -14.14
C CYS A 838 -22.61 -8.21 -12.77
N ILE A 839 -21.55 -7.40 -12.77
CA ILE A 839 -21.01 -6.80 -11.55
C ILE A 839 -21.48 -5.35 -11.48
N SER A 840 -22.11 -5.00 -10.36
CA SER A 840 -22.55 -3.65 -10.06
C SER A 840 -22.03 -3.22 -8.70
N GLU A 841 -21.74 -1.93 -8.53
CA GLU A 841 -21.24 -1.39 -7.27
C GLU A 841 -22.27 -0.45 -6.64
N MET A 842 -22.40 -0.54 -5.31
CA MET A 842 -23.32 0.28 -4.54
C MET A 842 -22.64 0.81 -3.29
N ARG A 843 -22.62 2.13 -3.11
CA ARG A 843 -22.17 2.78 -1.87
C ARG A 843 -23.34 2.94 -0.90
N ALA A 844 -23.23 2.37 0.30
CA ALA A 844 -24.23 2.54 1.35
C ALA A 844 -23.54 2.69 2.72
N VAL A 845 -24.17 3.44 3.64
CA VAL A 845 -23.72 3.46 5.04
C VAL A 845 -23.86 2.05 5.60
N ASP A 846 -22.83 1.60 6.33
CA ASP A 846 -22.67 0.22 6.76
C ASP A 846 -23.99 -0.45 7.21
N LEU A 847 -24.42 -1.47 6.45
CA LEU A 847 -25.65 -2.24 6.65
C LEU A 847 -25.45 -3.35 7.70
N GLY A 848 -24.21 -3.58 8.15
CA GLY A 848 -23.92 -4.59 9.15
C GLY A 848 -23.81 -6.00 8.56
N GLN A 849 -24.40 -7.00 9.22
CA GLN A 849 -24.51 -8.37 8.72
C GLN A 849 -25.71 -8.48 7.77
N LEU A 850 -25.47 -8.86 6.51
CA LEU A 850 -26.52 -8.96 5.51
C LEU A 850 -27.41 -10.18 5.77
N SER A 851 -28.70 -10.03 5.50
CA SER A 851 -29.71 -11.05 5.81
C SER A 851 -30.70 -11.33 4.68
N LYS A 852 -30.98 -10.34 3.81
CA LYS A 852 -31.94 -10.48 2.71
C LYS A 852 -31.60 -9.55 1.57
N VAL A 853 -32.09 -9.88 0.38
CA VAL A 853 -32.02 -9.03 -0.82
C VAL A 853 -33.38 -9.02 -1.50
N LEU A 854 -33.98 -7.84 -1.68
CA LEU A 854 -35.17 -7.67 -2.53
C LEU A 854 -34.69 -7.36 -3.94
N VAL A 855 -35.21 -8.09 -4.91
CA VAL A 855 -34.97 -7.85 -6.33
C VAL A 855 -36.30 -7.61 -7.01
N GLU A 856 -36.39 -6.58 -7.84
CA GLU A 856 -37.61 -6.19 -8.55
C GLU A 856 -37.26 -5.73 -9.97
N HIS A 857 -38.17 -5.92 -10.92
CA HIS A 857 -38.07 -5.30 -12.24
C HIS A 857 -39.39 -4.66 -12.68
N HIS A 858 -39.29 -3.61 -13.49
CA HIS A 858 -40.45 -3.07 -14.17
C HIS A 858 -40.69 -3.89 -15.43
N ASN A 859 -41.83 -4.58 -15.51
CA ASN A 859 -42.26 -5.46 -16.60
C ASN A 859 -42.52 -4.67 -17.92
N VAL A 860 -41.51 -3.96 -18.42
CA VAL A 860 -41.57 -3.01 -19.52
C VAL A 860 -40.48 -3.40 -20.52
N GLY A 861 -40.87 -3.85 -21.71
CA GLY A 861 -39.94 -4.32 -22.75
C GLY A 861 -40.39 -5.63 -23.41
N TYR A 862 -39.80 -5.97 -24.56
CA TYR A 862 -40.04 -7.24 -25.26
C TYR A 862 -39.01 -8.26 -24.75
N GLY A 863 -39.40 -9.16 -23.85
CA GLY A 863 -38.46 -10.03 -23.13
C GLY A 863 -38.11 -9.55 -21.71
N ALA A 864 -39.05 -8.86 -21.04
CA ALA A 864 -38.85 -8.38 -19.67
C ALA A 864 -38.68 -9.49 -18.63
N GLY A 865 -39.02 -10.74 -18.95
CA GLY A 865 -38.83 -11.89 -18.10
C GLY A 865 -37.36 -12.22 -17.88
N TRP A 866 -36.99 -12.45 -16.62
CA TRP A 866 -35.59 -12.65 -16.24
C TRP A 866 -35.44 -13.89 -15.39
N TYR A 867 -34.56 -14.82 -15.78
CA TYR A 867 -34.24 -15.96 -14.94
C TYR A 867 -32.99 -15.67 -14.11
N LEU A 868 -33.20 -15.34 -12.84
CA LEU A 868 -32.14 -15.05 -11.87
C LEU A 868 -31.69 -16.33 -11.17
N ASP A 869 -30.40 -16.67 -11.28
CA ASP A 869 -29.79 -17.82 -10.61
C ASP A 869 -29.45 -17.47 -9.16
N GLN A 870 -28.57 -16.49 -8.95
CA GLN A 870 -28.16 -16.04 -7.62
C GLN A 870 -27.60 -14.61 -7.64
N ILE A 871 -27.54 -14.00 -6.46
CA ILE A 871 -26.82 -12.75 -6.23
C ILE A 871 -25.78 -12.98 -5.15
N VAL A 872 -24.53 -12.66 -5.46
CA VAL A 872 -23.42 -12.70 -4.51
C VAL A 872 -23.06 -11.26 -4.15
N ILE A 873 -23.05 -10.94 -2.86
CA ILE A 873 -22.71 -9.61 -2.34
C ILE A 873 -21.42 -9.69 -1.54
N HIS A 874 -20.50 -8.78 -1.86
CA HIS A 874 -19.25 -8.56 -1.14
C HIS A 874 -19.22 -7.14 -0.55
N ALA A 875 -18.97 -7.01 0.74
CA ALA A 875 -18.86 -5.72 1.44
C ALA A 875 -17.38 -5.39 1.70
N SER A 876 -16.87 -4.28 1.17
CA SER A 876 -15.48 -3.89 1.34
C SER A 876 -15.12 -3.61 2.82
N GLY A 877 -13.96 -4.06 3.28
CA GLY A 877 -13.47 -3.81 4.64
C GLY A 877 -14.11 -4.66 5.76
N LYS A 878 -14.92 -5.68 5.46
CA LYS A 878 -15.45 -6.62 6.46
C LYS A 878 -14.84 -8.01 6.30
N THR A 879 -14.33 -8.56 7.40
CA THR A 879 -13.72 -9.91 7.47
C THR A 879 -14.73 -11.07 7.38
N GLY A 880 -16.01 -10.80 7.13
CA GLY A 880 -17.08 -11.78 7.01
C GLY A 880 -17.35 -12.11 5.54
N GLY A 881 -17.35 -13.41 5.20
CA GLY A 881 -17.37 -13.93 3.83
C GLY A 881 -18.50 -13.42 2.92
N GLN A 882 -18.37 -13.76 1.63
CA GLN A 882 -19.35 -13.46 0.59
C GLN A 882 -20.76 -13.94 0.98
N TYR A 883 -21.76 -13.07 0.78
CA TYR A 883 -23.16 -13.42 1.01
C TYR A 883 -23.77 -13.88 -0.31
N ALA A 884 -24.13 -15.16 -0.42
CA ALA A 884 -24.79 -15.71 -1.59
C ALA A 884 -26.30 -15.87 -1.34
N PHE A 885 -27.10 -15.25 -2.19
CA PHE A 885 -28.55 -15.26 -2.15
C PHE A 885 -29.06 -16.02 -3.39
N LEU A 886 -29.51 -17.25 -3.20
CA LEU A 886 -30.00 -18.11 -4.28
C LEU A 886 -31.44 -17.73 -4.68
N CYS A 887 -31.73 -17.75 -5.98
CA CYS A 887 -33.05 -17.50 -6.54
C CYS A 887 -33.53 -18.68 -7.40
N GLN A 888 -32.76 -19.03 -8.43
CA GLN A 888 -33.04 -20.12 -9.39
C GLN A 888 -34.48 -20.11 -9.94
N GLN A 889 -35.00 -18.93 -10.24
CA GLN A 889 -36.40 -18.74 -10.61
C GLN A 889 -36.59 -17.61 -11.62
N TRP A 890 -37.66 -17.72 -12.42
CA TRP A 890 -38.13 -16.64 -13.27
C TRP A 890 -38.74 -15.51 -12.44
N LEU A 891 -38.28 -14.30 -12.73
CA LEU A 891 -38.92 -13.03 -12.39
C LEU A 891 -39.64 -12.59 -13.67
N ASP A 892 -40.91 -12.95 -13.79
CA ASP A 892 -41.73 -12.70 -14.98
C ASP A 892 -43.22 -12.73 -14.61
N SER A 893 -44.04 -11.95 -15.31
CA SER A 893 -45.49 -11.85 -15.05
C SER A 893 -46.34 -13.00 -15.62
N GLY A 894 -45.82 -13.76 -16.58
CA GLY A 894 -46.49 -14.83 -17.31
C GLY A 894 -45.79 -16.19 -17.25
N VAL A 895 -44.56 -16.27 -16.71
CA VAL A 895 -43.74 -17.48 -16.58
C VAL A 895 -43.30 -17.67 -15.12
N GLY A 896 -42.94 -18.91 -14.72
CA GLY A 896 -42.52 -19.21 -13.35
C GLY A 896 -43.68 -19.15 -12.36
N ASP A 897 -43.55 -18.31 -11.34
CA ASP A 897 -44.59 -18.06 -10.33
C ASP A 897 -45.37 -16.75 -10.56
N ALA A 898 -45.25 -16.15 -11.75
CA ALA A 898 -45.92 -14.91 -12.15
C ALA A 898 -45.58 -13.70 -11.26
N GLN A 899 -44.41 -13.68 -10.62
CA GLN A 899 -43.92 -12.57 -9.79
C GLN A 899 -42.74 -11.85 -10.44
N THR A 900 -42.78 -10.51 -10.42
CA THR A 900 -41.71 -9.64 -10.92
C THR A 900 -40.87 -9.03 -9.79
N GLU A 901 -41.15 -9.43 -8.55
CA GLU A 901 -40.42 -9.07 -7.33
C GLU A 901 -40.14 -10.32 -6.49
N ARG A 902 -38.98 -10.39 -5.84
CA ARG A 902 -38.64 -11.50 -4.97
C ARG A 902 -37.71 -11.11 -3.83
N MET A 903 -38.04 -11.59 -2.64
CA MET A 903 -37.19 -11.54 -1.46
C MET A 903 -36.31 -12.79 -1.37
N LEU A 904 -35.01 -12.61 -1.55
CA LEU A 904 -33.98 -13.63 -1.32
C LEU A 904 -33.50 -13.55 0.14
N LYS A 905 -33.15 -14.69 0.73
CA LYS A 905 -32.72 -14.82 2.13
C LYS A 905 -31.43 -15.59 2.25
#